data_AF-A0A849KAK0-F1
#
_entry.id   AF-A0A849KAK0-F1
#
_cell.length_a   1.000
_cell.length_b   1.000
_cell.length_c   1.000
_cell.angle_alpha   90.00
_cell.angle_beta   90.00
_cell.angle_gamma   90.00
#
_symmetry.space_group_name_H-M   'P 1'
#
loop_
_entity.id
_entity.type
_entity.pdbx_description
1 polymer ?
#
loop_
_entity_poly.entity_id
_entity_poly.type
_entity_poly.pdbx_seq_one_letter_code
_entity_poly.pdbx_strand_id
1 'polypeptide(L)'
;MQSIRSVREAFARSWIATQIRGAFGSVQPEGPSRTSRRRPRRSDFALEAIEPRLLLSANVNYPDAPNAGDVLVTNLTLGVVDDGGLQVRLTQTGTANQVFSAAIAATENTINVSRAVLPGMFSDTLTIDTASLALLNPTGDALTINFAGGGQDFFKDKVILSGTASLGFDFTVSSNADIEVASTASVTLTGGHDLALSVTQASTGFANDLLTPEEEALAAIVAGDPSNDFDFDFYADVDAEIDILGVLSAHDVKLTSSASIAIDNGGLGLGSLQLAFIYANSAAEVNIGATGDITATGALTVSSLSDVSAVASLAGIASQNDGDADAAVAVLILFSDADSHVGGSADIDVTGAFDLSADNVVTASALADGTLAGAGASLALAWVDTGTRAAIGGSATVDAASVSVNASSQTTVTVLAKASEDGATDSSNSDGATASQDALANNDASTAGGSVTFAGAVAVGTVLADSEASVDTSGHVASTGLLDISSTAATDAKTSADGSSTADDATGVGIAVAIGVDVLDNHAYVDGSGVSAGALDVQALTGTRSFDFLPAAVASDAITLADGAHGFRTGDEVVYQHEGLAASEIGGLDDDAHYFVALQSDGKIKLYDTKEHAVAGGATGLVSLSSAGASADGHSLVGAAKLNRFAVSAVAGASSGDTGVAGALAIGVVISDTSAAIRDGTVVAITGSGAVQVKAENFIRSEVKATGKQEGSPDVGVGGNFALNIGETDTNALLGTNANLTGAGDLTLAAGSRNDMDTRAEGGAAGDTAVTPVVAISVSNNETQTLLKAESLLGTMTLGDDLLATADHQGSVKTSAEGDTTSGDTGVGVSLALSIGTDMALVALSRDLNAGGLATLTARNVSSNSAKSKASVAGGDSADEPAEGSPEESQGGVNKQVADNRDLASNRASAEGGDSATPSTSGASAEGAGGDKVQVAGAISVGIQSSTARARIDNNLTVATGTVGSDGVLTLKSENNSDSEAVADASTVMARTVEFNPTTSGIVDAENDSIDLGAGHGFSTGDKVIYRKDPGGTLVDGLEDGKAYYVRMDGNEAKLFDTKAHAEGSGTDGLVAIGDTAATGSVHGFEAGGGPTGTGVGIAVAVNVGTVTNEALLGDSTITADGLVLHASVPMAGGNQLHAFSAEATSGSSGADTGVAGALAINVGLSRSAARIADGATVTLNAAGNVS
;
A
#
# COMPACT_ATOMS: atom_id res chain seq x y z
N MET A 1 20.65 15.48 4.22
CA MET A 1 21.14 16.38 3.12
C MET A 1 22.21 15.82 2.16
N GLN A 2 23.07 14.83 2.49
CA GLN A 2 24.02 14.26 1.50
C GLN A 2 23.39 13.19 0.56
N SER A 3 22.29 12.54 0.95
CA SER A 3 21.55 11.57 0.13
C SER A 3 20.82 12.21 -1.08
N ILE A 4 20.19 13.37 -0.88
CA ILE A 4 19.45 14.11 -1.93
C ILE A 4 20.35 14.60 -3.09
N ARG A 5 21.64 14.83 -2.83
CA ARG A 5 22.60 15.27 -3.86
C ARG A 5 23.06 14.12 -4.78
N SER A 6 23.06 12.89 -4.27
CA SER A 6 23.37 11.66 -5.01
C SER A 6 22.27 11.31 -6.04
N VAL A 7 21.00 11.44 -5.63
CA VAL A 7 19.83 11.19 -6.50
C VAL A 7 19.68 12.26 -7.59
N ARG A 8 19.95 13.54 -7.26
CA ARG A 8 19.95 14.65 -8.24
C ARG A 8 21.03 14.51 -9.32
N GLU A 9 22.22 13.99 -9.00
CA GLU A 9 23.29 13.79 -9.99
C GLU A 9 23.03 12.59 -10.91
N ALA A 10 22.29 11.58 -10.45
CA ALA A 10 21.83 10.45 -11.26
C ALA A 10 20.73 10.87 -12.26
N PHE A 11 19.78 11.71 -11.85
CA PHE A 11 18.67 12.17 -12.71
C PHE A 11 19.05 13.29 -13.70
N ALA A 12 20.07 14.10 -13.40
CA ALA A 12 20.51 15.18 -14.29
C ALA A 12 21.09 14.72 -15.64
N ARG A 13 21.36 13.40 -15.81
CA ARG A 13 21.86 12.81 -17.07
C ARG A 13 20.77 12.09 -17.89
N SER A 14 19.51 12.14 -17.46
CA SER A 14 18.38 11.50 -18.15
C SER A 14 17.95 12.29 -19.40
N TRP A 15 17.65 11.55 -20.48
CA TRP A 15 17.10 12.06 -21.75
C TRP A 15 15.77 12.83 -21.57
N ILE A 16 15.01 12.52 -20.51
CA ILE A 16 13.71 13.13 -20.18
C ILE A 16 13.88 14.61 -19.74
N ALA A 17 14.97 14.94 -19.03
CA ALA A 17 15.27 16.31 -18.59
C ALA A 17 15.65 17.28 -19.73
N THR A 18 15.89 16.74 -20.94
CA THR A 18 16.17 17.52 -22.16
C THR A 18 14.90 17.87 -22.92
N GLN A 19 13.83 17.06 -22.81
CA GLN A 19 12.54 17.33 -23.47
C GLN A 19 11.76 18.46 -22.80
N ILE A 20 11.85 18.59 -21.47
CA ILE A 20 11.05 19.55 -20.69
C ILE A 20 11.57 21.00 -20.83
N ARG A 21 12.89 21.19 -21.04
CA ARG A 21 13.49 22.53 -21.19
C ARG A 21 13.24 23.21 -22.54
N GLY A 22 12.72 22.47 -23.52
CA GLY A 22 12.43 22.98 -24.87
C GLY A 22 11.05 23.61 -25.02
N ALA A 23 10.11 23.33 -24.10
CA ALA A 23 8.69 23.63 -24.31
C ALA A 23 8.23 25.02 -23.82
N PHE A 24 8.99 25.74 -22.97
CA PHE A 24 8.47 26.94 -22.31
C PHE A 24 9.47 28.11 -22.25
N GLY A 25 9.80 28.66 -23.42
CA GLY A 25 10.69 29.82 -23.57
C GLY A 25 10.02 31.08 -24.14
N SER A 26 9.74 32.03 -23.25
CA SER A 26 9.64 33.50 -23.44
C SER A 26 8.40 34.10 -24.15
N VAL A 27 7.80 35.15 -23.55
CA VAL A 27 7.70 36.55 -24.06
C VAL A 27 7.23 37.51 -22.94
N GLN A 28 7.84 38.70 -22.88
CA GLN A 28 7.56 39.83 -21.96
C GLN A 28 6.72 40.96 -22.64
N PRO A 29 6.19 41.94 -21.88
CA PRO A 29 4.94 42.69 -22.18
C PRO A 29 5.13 44.13 -22.72
N GLU A 30 4.08 44.71 -23.31
CA GLU A 30 3.94 46.17 -23.51
C GLU A 30 2.51 46.67 -23.17
N GLY A 31 2.41 47.76 -22.42
CA GLY A 31 1.15 48.45 -22.05
C GLY A 31 0.74 49.59 -22.99
N PRO A 32 0.18 50.71 -22.49
CA PRO A 32 -1.16 50.88 -21.90
C PRO A 32 -2.00 51.96 -22.68
N SER A 33 -3.32 52.10 -22.45
CA SER A 33 -4.01 53.40 -22.25
C SER A 33 -5.56 53.47 -22.43
N ARG A 34 -6.22 54.01 -21.38
CA ARG A 34 -7.13 55.19 -21.34
C ARG A 34 -8.64 55.15 -21.72
N THR A 35 -9.43 55.34 -20.65
CA THR A 35 -10.40 56.43 -20.35
C THR A 35 -11.88 56.40 -20.79
N SER A 36 -12.74 56.38 -19.74
CA SER A 36 -13.93 57.25 -19.48
C SER A 36 -15.19 57.05 -20.35
N ARG A 37 -16.45 57.15 -19.88
CA ARG A 37 -17.06 58.14 -18.98
C ARG A 37 -18.56 57.81 -18.77
N ARG A 38 -19.06 58.11 -17.55
CA ARG A 38 -20.39 58.67 -17.19
C ARG A 38 -21.70 57.84 -17.26
N ARG A 39 -22.16 57.48 -16.03
CA ARG A 39 -23.52 57.60 -15.42
C ARG A 39 -24.39 58.78 -15.96
N PRO A 40 -25.75 58.88 -15.78
CA PRO A 40 -26.45 58.61 -14.49
C PRO A 40 -28.01 58.41 -14.42
N ARG A 41 -28.49 58.23 -13.16
CA ARG A 41 -29.84 58.53 -12.54
C ARG A 41 -30.96 57.49 -12.77
N ARG A 42 -31.87 57.18 -11.84
CA ARG A 42 -32.24 57.53 -10.43
C ARG A 42 -33.33 56.47 -10.05
N SER A 43 -33.58 56.07 -8.81
CA SER A 43 -34.41 56.80 -7.84
C SER A 43 -34.73 55.88 -6.65
N ASP A 44 -34.41 56.35 -5.43
CA ASP A 44 -35.05 56.23 -4.10
C ASP A 44 -35.93 55.03 -3.73
N PHE A 45 -35.70 54.46 -2.53
CA PHE A 45 -36.69 54.46 -1.44
C PHE A 45 -36.02 54.48 -0.05
N ALA A 46 -36.74 55.04 0.92
CA ALA A 46 -36.28 55.60 2.19
C ALA A 46 -36.08 54.57 3.32
N LEU A 47 -35.17 54.91 4.24
CA LEU A 47 -34.97 54.27 5.53
C LEU A 47 -36.16 54.47 6.48
N GLU A 48 -36.52 53.40 7.18
CA GLU A 48 -37.14 53.43 8.50
C GLU A 48 -36.13 52.86 9.52
N ALA A 49 -36.00 53.53 10.66
CA ALA A 49 -35.02 53.21 11.69
C ALA A 49 -35.49 52.02 12.54
N ILE A 50 -34.71 50.95 12.56
CA ILE A 50 -34.75 49.90 13.58
C ILE A 50 -33.53 50.10 14.47
N GLU A 51 -33.76 50.12 15.77
CA GLU A 51 -32.75 50.24 16.82
C GLU A 51 -31.65 49.16 16.68
N PRO A 52 -30.36 49.48 16.89
CA PRO A 52 -29.30 48.49 16.77
C PRO A 52 -29.38 47.52 17.95
N ARG A 53 -29.76 46.28 17.69
CA ARG A 53 -29.41 45.16 18.55
C ARG A 53 -27.93 44.85 18.27
N LEU A 54 -27.15 44.80 19.36
CA LEU A 54 -25.76 44.33 19.45
C LEU A 54 -25.39 43.39 18.30
N LEU A 55 -24.50 43.85 17.41
CA LEU A 55 -23.71 42.97 16.56
C LEU A 55 -22.46 42.60 17.38
N LEU A 56 -22.16 41.32 17.47
CA LEU A 56 -21.23 40.72 18.42
C LEU A 56 -19.79 40.59 17.86
N SER A 57 -19.43 41.34 16.81
CA SER A 57 -18.11 41.27 16.17
C SER A 57 -17.80 42.53 15.35
N ALA A 58 -16.53 42.96 15.35
CA ALA A 58 -16.05 44.01 14.46
C ALA A 58 -15.58 43.40 13.14
N ASN A 59 -16.39 43.52 12.08
CA ASN A 59 -16.01 43.06 10.74
C ASN A 59 -15.28 44.19 9.98
N VAL A 60 -13.99 44.01 9.78
CA VAL A 60 -13.07 44.90 9.07
C VAL A 60 -12.90 44.40 7.64
N ASN A 61 -13.57 45.07 6.69
CA ASN A 61 -13.47 44.76 5.27
C ASN A 61 -12.65 45.88 4.59
N TYR A 62 -11.54 45.54 3.92
CA TYR A 62 -10.68 46.52 3.26
C TYR A 62 -10.52 46.28 1.74
N PRO A 63 -10.45 47.36 0.92
CA PRO A 63 -10.77 48.73 1.30
C PRO A 63 -12.26 48.89 1.63
N ASP A 64 -12.58 49.75 2.59
CA ASP A 64 -13.96 50.05 2.95
C ASP A 64 -14.62 50.99 1.91
N ALA A 65 -15.95 51.16 1.99
CA ALA A 65 -16.68 51.98 1.02
C ALA A 65 -16.15 53.43 0.90
N PRO A 66 -15.75 54.12 2.00
CA PRO A 66 -15.05 55.42 1.94
C PRO A 66 -13.68 55.39 1.23
N ASN A 67 -12.91 54.32 1.38
CA ASN A 67 -11.55 54.19 0.86
C ASN A 67 -11.43 53.25 -0.34
N ALA A 68 -12.49 53.07 -1.12
CA ALA A 68 -12.53 52.18 -2.29
C ALA A 68 -11.47 52.44 -3.39
N GLY A 69 -10.66 53.50 -3.28
CA GLY A 69 -9.49 53.75 -4.13
C GLY A 69 -8.20 53.05 -3.68
N ASP A 70 -8.18 52.49 -2.47
CA ASP A 70 -7.01 51.89 -1.83
C ASP A 70 -6.87 50.39 -2.11
N VAL A 71 -7.45 49.91 -3.22
CA VAL A 71 -7.46 48.50 -3.64
C VAL A 71 -6.04 47.91 -3.74
N LEU A 72 -5.04 48.74 -4.07
CA LEU A 72 -3.63 48.35 -4.21
C LEU A 72 -2.85 48.34 -2.89
N VAL A 73 -3.46 48.70 -1.76
CA VAL A 73 -2.81 48.60 -0.46
C VAL A 73 -2.83 47.15 -0.01
N THR A 74 -1.64 46.57 0.17
CA THR A 74 -1.48 45.19 0.64
C THR A 74 -0.73 45.09 1.96
N ASN A 75 0.04 46.11 2.34
CA ASN A 75 0.76 46.17 3.61
C ASN A 75 -0.03 46.99 4.63
N LEU A 76 -0.54 46.32 5.65
CA LEU A 76 -1.51 46.86 6.60
C LEU A 76 -1.03 46.71 8.04
N THR A 77 -1.38 47.67 8.88
CA THR A 77 -1.19 47.60 10.33
C THR A 77 -2.54 47.72 11.02
N LEU A 78 -2.92 46.70 11.79
CA LEU A 78 -4.06 46.71 12.69
C LEU A 78 -3.61 47.21 14.07
N GLY A 79 -4.25 48.26 14.56
CA GLY A 79 -4.00 48.75 15.91
C GLY A 79 -5.22 49.42 16.53
N VAL A 80 -5.15 49.63 17.83
CA VAL A 80 -6.19 50.31 18.62
C VAL A 80 -5.73 51.73 18.96
N VAL A 81 -6.60 52.71 18.75
CA VAL A 81 -6.35 54.12 19.06
C VAL A 81 -7.48 54.70 19.89
N ASP A 82 -7.16 55.64 20.79
CA ASP A 82 -8.14 56.45 21.52
C ASP A 82 -8.16 57.88 20.96
N ASP A 83 -9.13 58.16 20.09
CA ASP A 83 -9.37 59.50 19.51
C ASP A 83 -10.75 60.03 19.93
N GLY A 84 -10.97 60.07 21.26
CA GLY A 84 -12.26 60.42 21.86
C GLY A 84 -13.20 59.21 22.03
N GLY A 85 -12.62 58.01 22.11
CA GLY A 85 -13.27 56.69 22.15
C GLY A 85 -12.35 55.63 21.53
N LEU A 86 -12.39 54.40 22.04
CA LEU A 86 -11.59 53.29 21.51
C LEU A 86 -12.05 52.93 20.10
N GLN A 87 -11.09 52.91 19.16
CA GLN A 87 -11.31 52.51 17.77
C GLN A 87 -10.28 51.48 17.35
N VAL A 88 -10.75 50.45 16.64
CA VAL A 88 -9.89 49.57 15.85
C VAL A 88 -9.63 50.24 14.51
N ARG A 89 -8.36 50.38 14.15
CA ARG A 89 -7.91 51.08 12.96
C ARG A 89 -7.01 50.18 12.13
N LEU A 90 -7.24 50.21 10.82
CA LEU A 90 -6.37 49.59 9.83
C LEU A 90 -5.71 50.70 9.01
N THR A 91 -4.38 50.74 9.02
CA THR A 91 -3.57 51.75 8.30
C THR A 91 -2.61 51.08 7.33
N GLN A 92 -2.32 51.72 6.20
CA GLN A 92 -1.22 51.28 5.34
C GLN A 92 0.12 51.41 6.09
N THR A 93 0.82 50.30 6.25
CA THR A 93 2.04 50.20 7.06
C THR A 93 3.06 51.27 6.69
N GLY A 94 3.59 51.97 7.71
CA GLY A 94 4.59 53.02 7.53
C GLY A 94 4.06 54.36 6.99
N THR A 95 2.74 54.50 6.84
CA THR A 95 2.11 55.74 6.37
C THR A 95 0.99 56.18 7.32
N ALA A 96 0.49 57.41 7.14
CA ALA A 96 -0.71 57.88 7.84
C ALA A 96 -2.01 57.51 7.11
N ASN A 97 -1.94 56.78 5.98
CA ASN A 97 -3.11 56.43 5.19
C ASN A 97 -3.97 55.41 5.94
N GLN A 98 -5.23 55.77 6.19
CA GLN A 98 -6.18 54.94 6.92
C GLN A 98 -7.12 54.27 5.92
N VAL A 99 -7.13 52.94 5.93
CA VAL A 99 -7.97 52.14 5.02
C VAL A 99 -9.28 51.69 5.68
N PHE A 100 -9.33 51.66 7.02
CA PHE A 100 -10.54 51.39 7.81
C PHE A 100 -10.40 51.99 9.21
N SER A 101 -11.52 52.41 9.82
CA SER A 101 -11.63 52.60 11.27
C SER A 101 -13.06 52.41 11.73
N ALA A 102 -13.23 51.73 12.87
CA ALA A 102 -14.52 51.60 13.54
C ALA A 102 -14.36 51.73 15.05
N ALA A 103 -15.38 52.28 15.71
CA ALA A 103 -15.47 52.22 17.17
C ALA A 103 -15.65 50.75 17.57
N ILE A 104 -14.85 50.29 18.53
CA ILE A 104 -15.01 48.96 19.13
C ILE A 104 -15.80 49.12 20.42
N ALA A 105 -16.89 48.38 20.57
CA ALA A 105 -17.61 48.37 21.83
C ALA A 105 -16.77 47.65 22.88
N ALA A 106 -16.82 48.08 24.14
CA ALA A 106 -16.11 47.39 25.24
C ALA A 106 -16.53 45.90 25.39
N THR A 107 -17.65 45.51 24.77
CA THR A 107 -18.23 44.16 24.78
C THR A 107 -17.89 43.30 23.57
N GLU A 108 -17.13 43.79 22.59
CA GLU A 108 -16.75 43.05 21.38
C GLU A 108 -15.41 42.33 21.58
N ASN A 109 -15.42 41.01 21.40
CA ASN A 109 -14.27 40.14 21.65
C ASN A 109 -13.72 39.49 20.37
N THR A 110 -14.27 39.81 19.20
CA THR A 110 -13.84 39.22 17.91
C THR A 110 -13.69 40.30 16.84
N ILE A 111 -12.52 40.32 16.19
CA ILE A 111 -12.20 41.19 15.06
C ILE A 111 -11.98 40.29 13.83
N ASN A 112 -12.83 40.40 12.82
CA ASN A 112 -12.67 39.67 11.56
C ASN A 112 -12.10 40.63 10.52
N VAL A 113 -10.93 40.35 9.97
CA VAL A 113 -10.26 41.16 8.94
C VAL A 113 -10.29 40.40 7.63
N SER A 114 -10.91 40.98 6.59
CA SER A 114 -10.99 40.34 5.27
C SER A 114 -10.85 41.33 4.11
N ARG A 115 -10.28 40.86 2.99
CA ARG A 115 -10.19 41.63 1.76
C ARG A 115 -11.54 41.62 1.03
N ALA A 116 -12.05 42.81 0.72
CA ALA A 116 -13.38 42.98 0.12
C ALA A 116 -13.40 42.89 -1.42
N VAL A 117 -12.25 43.05 -2.08
CA VAL A 117 -12.14 43.20 -3.54
C VAL A 117 -10.93 42.41 -4.04
N LEU A 118 -11.18 41.55 -5.03
CA LEU A 118 -10.16 40.70 -5.69
C LEU A 118 -9.27 39.94 -4.68
N PRO A 119 -9.87 39.16 -3.76
CA PRO A 119 -9.14 38.50 -2.69
C PRO A 119 -7.99 37.60 -3.18
N GLY A 120 -8.08 36.99 -4.37
CA GLY A 120 -7.02 36.11 -4.91
C GLY A 120 -5.94 36.78 -5.77
N MET A 121 -5.87 38.12 -5.86
CA MET A 121 -4.94 38.81 -6.78
C MET A 121 -3.77 39.54 -6.10
N PHE A 122 -3.69 39.51 -4.77
CA PHE A 122 -2.74 40.30 -3.99
C PHE A 122 -2.10 39.45 -2.91
N SER A 123 -0.86 39.81 -2.55
CA SER A 123 -0.16 39.26 -1.38
C SER A 123 -0.24 40.31 -0.28
N ASP A 124 -1.15 40.08 0.66
CA ASP A 124 -1.42 40.95 1.79
C ASP A 124 -0.54 40.62 2.99
N THR A 125 -0.16 41.65 3.73
CA THR A 125 0.54 41.52 5.00
C THR A 125 -0.20 42.31 6.05
N LEU A 126 -0.82 41.60 7.01
CA LEU A 126 -1.46 42.17 8.17
C LEU A 126 -0.49 42.18 9.36
N THR A 127 0.09 43.33 9.67
CA THR A 127 0.83 43.53 10.91
C THR A 127 -0.13 43.86 12.05
N ILE A 128 -0.17 43.04 13.10
CA ILE A 128 -0.91 43.33 14.34
C ILE A 128 0.04 44.09 15.27
N ASP A 129 -0.29 45.33 15.59
CA ASP A 129 0.41 46.11 16.63
C ASP A 129 -0.10 45.69 18.00
N THR A 130 0.56 44.68 18.56
CA THR A 130 0.18 44.07 19.85
C THR A 130 0.25 45.09 21.00
N ALA A 131 1.15 46.08 20.93
CA ALA A 131 1.31 47.08 21.98
C ALA A 131 0.06 47.96 22.11
N SER A 132 -0.61 48.23 20.98
CA SER A 132 -1.85 49.00 20.97
C SER A 132 -3.04 48.24 21.56
N LEU A 133 -3.04 46.89 21.50
CA LEU A 133 -4.13 46.06 22.00
C LEU A 133 -4.31 46.14 23.52
N ALA A 134 -3.28 46.55 24.27
CA ALA A 134 -3.36 46.76 25.71
C ALA A 134 -4.35 47.89 26.12
N LEU A 135 -4.82 48.70 25.17
CA LEU A 135 -5.88 49.68 25.38
C LEU A 135 -7.28 49.04 25.51
N LEU A 136 -7.44 47.78 25.09
CA LEU A 136 -8.69 47.03 25.15
C LEU A 136 -8.93 46.41 26.54
N ASN A 137 -10.19 46.23 26.88
CA ASN A 137 -10.64 45.50 28.07
C ASN A 137 -11.93 44.71 27.74
N PRO A 138 -11.82 43.56 27.05
CA PRO A 138 -12.97 42.79 26.57
C PRO A 138 -13.82 42.28 27.74
N THR A 139 -15.16 42.31 27.65
CA THR A 139 -16.04 41.88 28.75
C THR A 139 -16.10 40.36 29.00
N GLY A 140 -15.36 39.57 28.22
CA GLY A 140 -15.34 38.11 28.31
C GLY A 140 -13.94 37.53 28.40
N ASP A 141 -12.99 38.31 28.93
CA ASP A 141 -11.59 37.90 29.18
C ASP A 141 -10.85 37.30 27.97
N ALA A 142 -11.31 37.52 26.73
CA ALA A 142 -10.70 36.99 25.50
C ALA A 142 -10.84 37.96 24.32
N LEU A 143 -9.84 37.96 23.42
CA LEU A 143 -9.82 38.65 22.14
C LEU A 143 -9.40 37.68 21.03
N THR A 144 -10.26 37.51 20.03
CA THR A 144 -9.99 36.73 18.81
C THR A 144 -9.82 37.66 17.62
N ILE A 145 -8.73 37.50 16.87
CA ILE A 145 -8.50 38.15 15.57
C ILE A 145 -8.50 37.08 14.50
N ASN A 146 -9.44 37.16 13.57
CA ASN A 146 -9.50 36.28 12.41
C ASN A 146 -9.03 37.05 11.18
N PHE A 147 -8.08 36.51 10.42
CA PHE A 147 -7.63 37.08 9.16
C PHE A 147 -7.95 36.14 7.99
N ALA A 148 -8.60 36.71 6.96
CA ALA A 148 -8.88 36.06 5.69
C ALA A 148 -8.42 36.98 4.55
N GLY A 149 -7.15 36.86 4.16
CA GLY A 149 -6.53 37.73 3.14
C GLY A 149 -7.02 37.44 1.71
N GLY A 150 -7.45 36.19 1.48
CA GLY A 150 -7.97 35.72 0.21
C GLY A 150 -7.48 34.32 -0.12
N GLY A 151 -7.37 34.00 -1.41
CA GLY A 151 -6.85 32.72 -1.90
C GLY A 151 -5.33 32.67 -1.82
N GLN A 152 -4.77 31.52 -1.41
CA GLN A 152 -3.33 31.37 -1.13
C GLN A 152 -2.54 30.73 -2.30
N ASP A 153 -3.20 30.36 -3.40
CA ASP A 153 -2.60 29.52 -4.46
C ASP A 153 -1.50 30.22 -5.28
N PHE A 154 -1.59 31.54 -5.49
CA PHE A 154 -0.64 32.30 -6.32
C PHE A 154 0.05 33.44 -5.57
N PHE A 155 -0.65 34.05 -4.62
CA PHE A 155 -0.18 35.18 -3.84
C PHE A 155 -0.42 34.85 -2.38
N LYS A 156 0.65 34.49 -1.67
CA LYS A 156 0.56 34.15 -0.24
C LYS A 156 0.41 35.40 0.60
N ASP A 157 -0.56 35.38 1.49
CA ASP A 157 -0.77 36.41 2.48
C ASP A 157 0.04 36.09 3.75
N LYS A 158 0.18 37.08 4.64
CA LYS A 158 0.93 36.92 5.89
C LYS A 158 0.35 37.76 7.02
N VAL A 159 0.34 37.21 8.23
CA VAL A 159 0.05 37.91 9.48
C VAL A 159 1.34 38.05 10.28
N ILE A 160 1.63 39.26 10.76
CA ILE A 160 2.84 39.52 11.56
C ILE A 160 2.42 40.08 12.91
N LEU A 161 2.74 39.39 13.99
CA LEU A 161 2.66 39.93 15.35
C LEU A 161 3.89 40.80 15.61
N SER A 162 3.67 42.06 15.99
CA SER A 162 4.72 43.03 16.23
C SER A 162 4.49 43.86 17.49
N GLY A 163 5.55 44.40 18.07
CA GLY A 163 5.49 45.24 19.25
C GLY A 163 5.59 44.47 20.58
N THR A 164 5.60 45.21 21.68
CA THR A 164 5.68 44.66 23.03
C THR A 164 4.37 44.91 23.77
N ALA A 165 3.71 43.86 24.22
CA ALA A 165 2.38 43.91 24.81
C ALA A 165 2.32 43.17 26.15
N SER A 166 1.58 43.73 27.10
CA SER A 166 1.12 43.03 28.30
C SER A 166 -0.40 43.02 28.29
N LEU A 167 -0.99 41.84 28.13
CA LEU A 167 -2.43 41.64 27.96
C LEU A 167 -3.02 40.97 29.21
N GLY A 168 -4.23 41.35 29.57
CA GLY A 168 -4.98 40.79 30.71
C GLY A 168 -6.23 40.04 30.27
N PHE A 169 -6.12 39.32 29.16
CA PHE A 169 -7.17 38.52 28.52
C PHE A 169 -6.53 37.47 27.60
N ASP A 170 -7.27 36.42 27.27
CA ASP A 170 -6.88 35.38 26.32
C ASP A 170 -6.75 35.99 24.92
N PHE A 171 -5.75 35.57 24.16
CA PHE A 171 -5.47 36.13 22.85
C PHE A 171 -5.41 35.03 21.80
N THR A 172 -6.27 35.11 20.80
CA THR A 172 -6.32 34.15 19.70
C THR A 172 -6.13 34.86 18.37
N VAL A 173 -5.24 34.34 17.53
CA VAL A 173 -5.12 34.73 16.13
C VAL A 173 -5.38 33.50 15.27
N SER A 174 -6.44 33.54 14.47
CA SER A 174 -6.74 32.52 13.46
C SER A 174 -6.58 33.12 12.07
N SER A 175 -5.89 32.42 11.19
CA SER A 175 -5.55 32.93 9.87
C SER A 175 -5.66 31.83 8.81
N ASN A 176 -6.06 32.20 7.60
CA ASN A 176 -5.89 31.36 6.41
C ASN A 176 -4.58 31.65 5.67
N ALA A 177 -3.65 32.33 6.35
CA ALA A 177 -2.39 32.84 5.84
C ALA A 177 -1.31 32.67 6.92
N ASP A 178 -0.05 32.62 6.52
CA ASP A 178 1.07 32.33 7.42
C ASP A 178 1.15 33.33 8.57
N ILE A 179 1.55 32.87 9.76
CA ILE A 179 1.72 33.71 10.95
C ILE A 179 3.19 33.79 11.31
N GLU A 180 3.73 35.01 11.42
CA GLU A 180 5.05 35.26 11.99
C GLU A 180 4.94 36.06 13.29
N VAL A 181 5.55 35.58 14.36
CA VAL A 181 5.89 36.38 15.54
C VAL A 181 7.26 37.00 15.29
N ALA A 182 7.29 38.28 14.93
CA ALA A 182 8.53 38.94 14.57
C ALA A 182 9.57 38.90 15.70
N SER A 183 10.86 38.86 15.36
CA SER A 183 11.97 38.84 16.34
C SER A 183 12.03 40.02 17.32
N THR A 184 11.27 41.08 17.05
CA THR A 184 11.13 42.24 17.95
C THR A 184 9.84 42.23 18.77
N ALA A 185 8.97 41.25 18.53
CA ALA A 185 7.72 41.10 19.24
C ALA A 185 7.94 40.46 20.61
N SER A 186 7.18 40.91 21.59
CA SER A 186 7.14 40.30 22.93
C SER A 186 5.72 40.42 23.46
N VAL A 187 5.02 39.29 23.54
CA VAL A 187 3.61 39.22 23.93
C VAL A 187 3.52 38.47 25.26
N THR A 188 3.09 39.15 26.32
CA THR A 188 2.93 38.57 27.65
C THR A 188 1.48 38.67 28.12
N LEU A 189 0.84 37.54 28.33
CA LEU A 189 -0.50 37.43 28.91
C LEU A 189 -0.35 37.21 30.41
N THR A 190 -1.10 37.99 31.20
CA THR A 190 -1.01 38.02 32.67
C THR A 190 -2.30 37.52 33.29
N GLY A 191 -2.27 36.99 34.51
CA GLY A 191 -3.52 36.62 35.21
C GLY A 191 -4.07 35.22 34.90
N GLY A 192 -3.28 34.37 34.23
CA GLY A 192 -3.68 32.99 33.91
C GLY A 192 -4.41 32.86 32.57
N HIS A 193 -4.12 33.74 31.62
CA HIS A 193 -4.76 33.79 30.29
C HIS A 193 -3.95 33.06 29.22
N ASP A 194 -4.65 32.58 28.20
CA ASP A 194 -4.12 31.66 27.19
C ASP A 194 -3.85 32.35 25.84
N LEU A 195 -2.84 31.86 25.14
CA LEU A 195 -2.47 32.30 23.79
C LEU A 195 -2.69 31.17 22.79
N ALA A 196 -3.40 31.46 21.69
CA ALA A 196 -3.56 30.52 20.60
C ALA A 196 -3.26 31.18 19.24
N LEU A 197 -2.37 30.57 18.45
CA LEU A 197 -2.09 30.93 17.07
C LEU A 197 -2.46 29.76 16.18
N SER A 198 -3.32 29.99 15.18
CA SER A 198 -3.71 28.94 14.25
C SER A 198 -3.68 29.40 12.80
N VAL A 199 -3.03 28.60 11.96
CA VAL A 199 -3.10 28.71 10.50
C VAL A 199 -3.86 27.50 9.98
N THR A 200 -4.90 27.76 9.19
CA THR A 200 -5.65 26.71 8.51
C THR A 200 -5.81 27.09 7.06
N GLN A 201 -5.16 26.34 6.20
CA GLN A 201 -5.29 26.48 4.76
C GLN A 201 -5.93 25.20 4.19
N ALA A 202 -6.82 25.40 3.24
CA ALA A 202 -7.55 24.33 2.58
C ALA A 202 -7.64 24.63 1.10
N SER A 203 -7.41 23.63 0.26
CA SER A 203 -7.63 23.71 -1.18
C SER A 203 -8.45 22.52 -1.66
N THR A 204 -9.37 22.78 -2.59
CA THR A 204 -10.09 21.72 -3.32
C THR A 204 -9.64 21.62 -4.78
N GLY A 205 -8.48 22.20 -5.11
CA GLY A 205 -8.05 22.44 -6.50
C GLY A 205 -8.34 23.87 -6.98
N PHE A 206 -7.94 24.18 -8.21
CA PHE A 206 -8.22 25.48 -8.84
C PHE A 206 -9.72 25.64 -9.15
N ALA A 207 -10.47 26.11 -8.16
CA ALA A 207 -11.84 26.54 -8.38
C ALA A 207 -11.92 27.60 -9.50
N ASN A 208 -12.94 27.47 -10.35
CA ASN A 208 -13.41 28.43 -11.36
C ASN A 208 -13.59 29.89 -10.84
N ASP A 209 -13.46 30.12 -9.53
CA ASP A 209 -13.74 31.36 -8.82
C ASP A 209 -12.68 32.47 -8.99
N LEU A 210 -11.55 32.20 -9.67
CA LEU A 210 -10.63 33.27 -10.10
C LEU A 210 -11.13 34.02 -11.35
N LEU A 211 -12.17 33.51 -12.02
CA LEU A 211 -12.83 34.21 -13.12
C LEU A 211 -13.91 35.13 -12.56
N THR A 212 -13.57 36.41 -12.41
CA THR A 212 -14.59 37.43 -12.10
C THR A 212 -15.72 37.43 -13.15
N PRO A 213 -16.92 37.96 -12.85
CA PRO A 213 -18.03 38.04 -13.82
C PRO A 213 -17.71 38.78 -15.13
N GLU A 214 -16.58 39.51 -15.24
CA GLU A 214 -16.14 40.14 -16.48
C GLU A 214 -15.26 39.22 -17.36
N GLU A 215 -14.79 38.09 -16.84
CA GLU A 215 -14.03 37.04 -17.54
C GLU A 215 -14.83 35.77 -17.89
N GLU A 216 -16.15 35.74 -17.62
CA GLU A 216 -17.10 34.93 -18.40
C GLU A 216 -16.93 35.20 -19.91
N ALA A 217 -16.43 36.38 -20.28
CA ALA A 217 -16.08 36.72 -21.65
C ALA A 217 -14.79 36.04 -22.15
N LEU A 218 -13.81 35.72 -21.29
CA LEU A 218 -12.60 34.98 -21.69
C LEU A 218 -12.87 33.48 -21.72
N ALA A 219 -13.66 32.96 -20.76
CA ALA A 219 -14.27 31.64 -20.84
C ALA A 219 -15.09 31.50 -22.13
N ALA A 220 -15.86 32.52 -22.56
CA ALA A 220 -16.57 32.53 -23.84
C ALA A 220 -15.69 32.78 -25.09
N ILE A 221 -14.45 33.26 -24.94
CA ILE A 221 -13.48 33.44 -26.05
C ILE A 221 -12.66 32.17 -26.28
N VAL A 222 -12.44 31.35 -25.24
CA VAL A 222 -11.79 30.04 -25.33
C VAL A 222 -12.81 28.90 -25.55
N ALA A 223 -13.98 28.98 -24.92
CA ALA A 223 -15.13 28.11 -25.18
C ALA A 223 -15.95 28.64 -26.37
N GLY A 224 -15.53 28.27 -27.58
CA GLY A 224 -16.39 28.32 -28.76
C GLY A 224 -17.55 27.30 -28.71
N ASP A 225 -17.67 26.54 -27.61
CA ASP A 225 -18.68 25.49 -27.41
C ASP A 225 -19.16 25.46 -25.95
N PRO A 226 -20.45 25.75 -25.66
CA PRO A 226 -21.01 25.71 -24.31
C PRO A 226 -21.17 24.30 -23.72
N SER A 227 -20.71 23.23 -24.38
CA SER A 227 -20.64 21.87 -23.80
C SER A 227 -19.26 21.44 -23.28
N ASN A 228 -18.21 22.26 -23.44
CA ASN A 228 -16.89 21.95 -22.90
C ASN A 228 -16.69 22.66 -21.55
N ASP A 229 -17.02 21.94 -20.49
CA ASP A 229 -16.63 22.28 -19.12
C ASP A 229 -15.15 21.94 -18.97
N PHE A 230 -14.27 22.94 -19.07
CA PHE A 230 -12.86 22.76 -18.70
C PHE A 230 -12.78 22.89 -17.19
N ASP A 231 -12.83 21.75 -16.50
CA ASP A 231 -12.54 21.69 -15.09
C ASP A 231 -11.02 21.92 -14.88
N PHE A 232 -10.65 22.90 -14.05
CA PHE A 232 -9.25 23.25 -13.78
C PHE A 232 -8.73 22.60 -12.49
N ASP A 233 -9.50 21.71 -11.85
CA ASP A 233 -9.20 21.02 -10.59
C ASP A 233 -8.12 19.92 -10.74
N PHE A 234 -6.94 20.27 -11.25
CA PHE A 234 -5.79 19.35 -11.42
C PHE A 234 -4.56 19.70 -10.58
N TYR A 235 -4.58 20.84 -9.89
CA TYR A 235 -3.46 21.33 -9.09
C TYR A 235 -3.99 21.92 -7.78
N ALA A 236 -3.39 21.49 -6.67
CA ALA A 236 -3.62 22.05 -5.35
C ALA A 236 -2.27 22.25 -4.65
N ASP A 237 -2.09 23.41 -4.04
CA ASP A 237 -0.87 23.77 -3.32
C ASP A 237 -1.27 24.53 -2.06
N VAL A 238 -0.90 23.98 -0.91
CA VAL A 238 -1.25 24.50 0.41
C VAL A 238 0.01 24.51 1.25
N ASP A 239 0.28 25.64 1.89
CA ASP A 239 1.49 25.84 2.69
C ASP A 239 1.13 26.70 3.89
N ALA A 240 0.83 26.04 5.00
CA ALA A 240 0.42 26.67 6.25
C ALA A 240 1.62 26.76 7.20
N GLU A 241 2.08 27.98 7.48
CA GLU A 241 3.29 28.19 8.30
C GLU A 241 3.03 29.04 9.55
N ILE A 242 3.58 28.62 10.70
CA ILE A 242 3.72 29.44 11.90
C ILE A 242 5.20 29.56 12.27
N ASP A 243 5.73 30.78 12.18
CA ASP A 243 7.09 31.13 12.56
C ASP A 243 7.14 31.91 13.88
N ILE A 244 7.82 31.36 14.89
CA ILE A 244 8.06 32.05 16.17
C ILE A 244 9.51 32.54 16.24
N LEU A 245 9.71 33.83 15.99
CA LEU A 245 11.02 34.49 16.10
C LEU A 245 11.12 35.40 17.33
N GLY A 246 10.00 35.82 17.92
CA GLY A 246 9.93 36.70 19.10
C GLY A 246 9.57 35.95 20.39
N VAL A 247 9.18 36.70 21.42
CA VAL A 247 8.89 36.15 22.75
C VAL A 247 7.39 36.00 22.99
N LEU A 248 6.96 34.83 23.45
CA LEU A 248 5.59 34.54 23.88
C LEU A 248 5.56 34.12 25.35
N SER A 249 4.62 34.66 26.14
CA SER A 249 4.40 34.22 27.52
C SER A 249 2.92 34.22 27.90
N ALA A 250 2.41 33.10 28.39
CA ALA A 250 0.99 32.90 28.74
C ALA A 250 0.79 31.80 29.81
N HIS A 251 -0.47 31.50 30.16
CA HIS A 251 -0.78 30.27 30.89
C HIS A 251 -0.61 29.06 29.99
N ASP A 252 -1.53 28.83 29.07
CA ASP A 252 -1.35 27.86 28.00
C ASP A 252 -0.97 28.56 26.68
N VAL A 253 -0.11 27.93 25.90
CA VAL A 253 0.27 28.38 24.55
C VAL A 253 -0.05 27.25 23.57
N LYS A 254 -0.89 27.55 22.57
CA LYS A 254 -1.26 26.61 21.51
C LYS A 254 -0.88 27.16 20.14
N LEU A 255 -0.05 26.41 19.41
CA LEU A 255 0.36 26.71 18.03
C LEU A 255 -0.14 25.57 17.14
N THR A 256 -1.01 25.88 16.18
CA THR A 256 -1.59 24.86 15.30
C THR A 256 -1.49 25.29 13.84
N SER A 257 -0.72 24.54 13.06
CA SER A 257 -0.74 24.66 11.60
C SER A 257 -1.48 23.49 10.98
N SER A 258 -2.39 23.76 10.05
CA SER A 258 -3.13 22.75 9.32
C SER A 258 -3.20 23.10 7.83
N ALA A 259 -2.73 22.17 7.01
CA ALA A 259 -2.83 22.19 5.56
C ALA A 259 -3.72 21.03 5.12
N SER A 260 -4.77 21.33 4.37
CA SER A 260 -5.71 20.31 3.88
C SER A 260 -5.93 20.41 2.38
N ILE A 261 -5.90 19.28 1.69
CA ILE A 261 -6.22 19.18 0.27
C ILE A 261 -7.31 18.13 0.09
N ALA A 262 -8.40 18.49 -0.57
CA ALA A 262 -9.45 17.56 -0.97
C ALA A 262 -9.75 17.77 -2.45
N ILE A 263 -9.07 17.03 -3.32
CA ILE A 263 -9.15 17.17 -4.77
C ILE A 263 -9.62 15.86 -5.41
N ASP A 264 -10.71 15.95 -6.17
CA ASP A 264 -11.25 14.84 -6.95
C ASP A 264 -11.41 15.31 -8.40
N ASN A 265 -10.66 14.68 -9.30
CA ASN A 265 -10.67 15.03 -10.71
C ASN A 265 -11.20 13.85 -11.53
N GLY A 266 -12.43 14.02 -12.05
CA GLY A 266 -13.11 13.06 -12.93
C GLY A 266 -12.64 13.07 -14.40
N GLY A 267 -11.73 13.98 -14.78
CA GLY A 267 -11.10 14.06 -16.10
C GLY A 267 -10.97 15.47 -16.70
N LEU A 268 -9.87 15.71 -17.42
CA LEU A 268 -9.58 16.89 -18.25
C LEU A 268 -9.84 16.56 -19.72
N GLY A 269 -10.73 17.30 -20.38
CA GLY A 269 -10.94 17.19 -21.82
C GLY A 269 -9.90 17.97 -22.63
N LEU A 270 -8.99 17.29 -23.34
CA LEU A 270 -8.06 17.90 -24.30
C LEU A 270 -8.50 17.58 -25.74
N GLY A 271 -9.67 18.06 -26.15
CA GLY A 271 -10.26 17.69 -27.44
C GLY A 271 -10.94 16.33 -27.37
N SER A 272 -10.48 15.35 -28.16
CA SER A 272 -10.99 13.97 -28.12
C SER A 272 -10.39 13.12 -26.98
N LEU A 273 -9.26 13.53 -26.38
CA LEU A 273 -8.58 12.80 -25.31
C LEU A 273 -9.08 13.25 -23.93
N GLN A 274 -9.48 12.31 -23.07
CA GLN A 274 -9.73 12.54 -21.64
C GLN A 274 -8.56 12.02 -20.80
N LEU A 275 -8.12 12.81 -19.82
CA LEU A 275 -7.03 12.46 -18.89
C LEU A 275 -7.40 12.91 -17.48
N ALA A 276 -7.32 12.05 -16.46
CA ALA A 276 -7.32 12.51 -15.07
C ALA A 276 -5.87 12.79 -14.65
N PHE A 277 -5.58 14.02 -14.23
CA PHE A 277 -4.27 14.41 -13.73
C PHE A 277 -4.44 15.21 -12.45
N ILE A 278 -3.65 14.88 -11.42
CA ILE A 278 -3.58 15.64 -10.18
C ILE A 278 -2.12 15.85 -9.79
N TYR A 279 -1.80 17.09 -9.46
CA TYR A 279 -0.63 17.49 -8.69
C TYR A 279 -1.11 18.09 -7.36
N ALA A 280 -0.73 17.48 -6.24
CA ALA A 280 -1.06 17.99 -4.91
C ALA A 280 0.22 18.22 -4.10
N ASN A 281 0.33 19.39 -3.49
CA ASN A 281 1.41 19.73 -2.57
C ASN A 281 0.83 20.32 -1.28
N SER A 282 1.00 19.62 -0.15
CA SER A 282 0.54 20.08 1.16
C SER A 282 1.72 20.18 2.11
N ALA A 283 1.88 21.34 2.75
CA ALA A 283 2.89 21.57 3.78
C ALA A 283 2.25 22.25 5.00
N ALA A 284 2.41 21.66 6.18
CA ALA A 284 2.03 22.25 7.45
C ALA A 284 3.27 22.35 8.35
N GLU A 285 3.69 23.58 8.66
CA GLU A 285 4.88 23.84 9.46
C GLU A 285 4.58 24.69 10.70
N VAL A 286 5.13 24.29 11.84
CA VAL A 286 5.33 25.17 13.00
C VAL A 286 6.80 25.19 13.37
N ASN A 287 7.42 26.36 13.28
CA ASN A 287 8.86 26.55 13.47
C ASN A 287 9.11 27.53 14.61
N ILE A 288 9.68 27.04 15.71
CA ILE A 288 10.17 27.87 16.81
C ILE A 288 11.65 28.15 16.55
N GLY A 289 11.90 29.30 15.92
CA GLY A 289 13.19 29.70 15.38
C GLY A 289 14.20 30.15 16.43
N ALA A 290 15.38 30.59 15.99
CA ALA A 290 16.55 30.78 16.86
C ALA A 290 16.42 31.79 18.02
N THR A 291 15.44 32.69 17.97
CA THR A 291 15.14 33.66 19.04
C THR A 291 13.72 33.52 19.57
N GLY A 292 13.02 32.44 19.21
CA GLY A 292 11.67 32.13 19.66
C GLY A 292 11.69 31.62 21.09
N ASP A 293 11.48 32.53 22.06
CA ASP A 293 11.40 32.16 23.47
C ASP A 293 9.93 32.02 23.87
N ILE A 294 9.58 30.90 24.52
CA ILE A 294 8.22 30.64 24.98
C ILE A 294 8.22 30.31 26.47
N THR A 295 7.39 31.03 27.23
CA THR A 295 7.14 30.74 28.65
C THR A 295 5.66 30.42 28.88
N ALA A 296 5.35 29.17 29.26
CA ALA A 296 3.99 28.73 29.57
C ALA A 296 3.88 28.29 31.04
N THR A 297 2.97 28.90 31.81
CA THR A 297 2.74 28.50 33.22
C THR A 297 1.81 27.28 33.36
N GLY A 298 1.20 26.84 32.27
CA GLY A 298 0.48 25.59 32.10
C GLY A 298 1.13 24.75 31.01
N ALA A 299 0.43 24.48 29.92
CA ALA A 299 0.90 23.63 28.82
C ALA A 299 1.37 24.44 27.59
N LEU A 300 2.28 23.84 26.82
CA LEU A 300 2.62 24.25 25.47
C LEU A 300 2.23 23.13 24.51
N THR A 301 1.38 23.41 23.53
CA THR A 301 1.03 22.48 22.47
C THR A 301 1.42 23.07 21.13
N VAL A 302 2.23 22.33 20.38
CA VAL A 302 2.68 22.66 19.04
C VAL A 302 2.29 21.52 18.12
N SER A 303 1.45 21.79 17.12
CA SER A 303 0.89 20.77 16.24
C SER A 303 0.92 21.21 14.78
N SER A 304 1.50 20.38 13.91
CA SER A 304 1.34 20.49 12.46
C SER A 304 0.52 19.32 11.92
N LEU A 305 -0.47 19.59 11.08
CA LEU A 305 -1.32 18.60 10.44
C LEU A 305 -1.36 18.82 8.93
N SER A 306 -0.88 17.84 8.16
CA SER A 306 -1.14 17.75 6.72
C SER A 306 -2.18 16.66 6.46
N ASP A 307 -3.30 17.01 5.84
CA ASP A 307 -4.40 16.09 5.51
C ASP A 307 -4.75 16.18 4.02
N VAL A 308 -4.39 15.13 3.25
CA VAL A 308 -4.55 15.11 1.79
C VAL A 308 -5.43 13.95 1.37
N SER A 309 -6.53 14.28 0.69
CA SER A 309 -7.34 13.37 -0.10
C SER A 309 -7.25 13.78 -1.58
N ALA A 310 -6.66 12.92 -2.40
CA ALA A 310 -6.47 13.17 -3.83
C ALA A 310 -6.92 11.97 -4.67
N VAL A 311 -7.92 12.18 -5.53
CA VAL A 311 -8.51 11.13 -6.38
C VAL A 311 -8.47 11.57 -7.84
N ALA A 312 -7.53 11.03 -8.61
CA ALA A 312 -7.50 11.15 -10.06
C ALA A 312 -8.27 9.96 -10.63
N SER A 313 -9.49 10.17 -11.12
CA SER A 313 -10.37 9.10 -11.60
C SER A 313 -10.82 9.38 -13.02
N LEU A 314 -10.63 8.43 -13.91
CA LEU A 314 -11.13 8.51 -15.27
C LEU A 314 -11.76 7.19 -15.67
N ALA A 315 -13.02 7.26 -16.10
CA ALA A 315 -13.73 6.15 -16.69
C ALA A 315 -13.86 6.34 -18.21
N GLY A 316 -13.88 5.23 -18.97
CA GLY A 316 -14.17 5.25 -20.41
C GLY A 316 -15.55 5.85 -20.73
N ILE A 317 -15.72 6.46 -21.90
CA ILE A 317 -16.99 7.07 -22.31
C ILE A 317 -17.75 6.16 -23.28
N ALA A 318 -18.89 5.62 -22.83
CA ALA A 318 -19.71 4.69 -23.62
C ALA A 318 -20.41 5.27 -24.88
N SER A 319 -20.23 6.55 -25.22
CA SER A 319 -21.11 7.27 -26.15
C SER A 319 -20.45 7.93 -27.38
N GLN A 320 -19.14 7.81 -27.58
CA GLN A 320 -18.47 8.34 -28.77
C GLN A 320 -17.91 7.19 -29.60
N ASN A 321 -18.48 6.94 -30.78
CA ASN A 321 -17.92 6.01 -31.78
C ASN A 321 -16.64 6.57 -32.45
N ASP A 322 -15.87 7.39 -31.74
CA ASP A 322 -14.69 8.09 -32.23
C ASP A 322 -13.47 7.43 -31.58
N GLY A 323 -12.70 6.67 -32.37
CA GLY A 323 -11.61 5.81 -31.89
C GLY A 323 -10.44 6.54 -31.20
N ASP A 324 -10.54 7.87 -31.06
CA ASP A 324 -9.59 8.74 -30.36
C ASP A 324 -9.99 9.03 -28.88
N ALA A 325 -11.19 8.63 -28.42
CA ALA A 325 -11.79 9.03 -27.11
C ALA A 325 -11.93 7.90 -26.07
N ASP A 326 -11.13 6.85 -26.21
CA ASP A 326 -11.48 5.50 -25.76
C ASP A 326 -10.48 4.97 -24.69
N ALA A 327 -9.31 5.59 -24.54
CA ALA A 327 -8.30 5.27 -23.51
C ALA A 327 -8.55 5.97 -22.16
N ALA A 328 -8.33 5.27 -21.05
CA ALA A 328 -8.34 5.87 -19.70
C ALA A 328 -6.92 6.06 -19.16
N VAL A 329 -6.54 7.30 -18.86
CA VAL A 329 -5.28 7.64 -18.20
C VAL A 329 -5.53 8.43 -16.92
N ALA A 330 -5.01 7.93 -15.80
CA ALA A 330 -5.04 8.59 -14.50
C ALA A 330 -3.62 8.76 -13.94
N VAL A 331 -3.23 9.98 -13.60
CA VAL A 331 -1.91 10.30 -13.05
C VAL A 331 -2.06 11.16 -11.81
N LEU A 332 -1.42 10.73 -10.73
CA LEU A 332 -1.37 11.43 -9.45
C LEU A 332 0.08 11.63 -9.02
N ILE A 333 0.44 12.87 -8.71
CA ILE A 333 1.70 13.22 -8.08
C ILE A 333 1.36 14.00 -6.80
N LEU A 334 1.80 13.49 -5.66
CA LEU A 334 1.44 14.03 -4.36
C LEU A 334 2.67 14.18 -3.47
N PHE A 335 2.81 15.37 -2.90
CA PHE A 335 3.77 15.71 -1.84
C PHE A 335 2.98 16.15 -0.60
N SER A 336 3.27 15.56 0.55
CA SER A 336 2.64 15.93 1.82
C SER A 336 3.69 16.00 2.93
N ASP A 337 3.84 17.15 3.57
CA ASP A 337 4.82 17.40 4.62
C ASP A 337 4.14 17.98 5.87
N ALA A 338 4.45 17.41 7.03
CA ALA A 338 4.09 17.97 8.33
C ALA A 338 5.36 18.08 9.18
N ASP A 339 5.78 19.30 9.51
CA ASP A 339 6.98 19.56 10.32
C ASP A 339 6.64 20.43 11.54
N SER A 340 6.98 19.93 12.72
CA SER A 340 6.95 20.69 13.97
C SER A 340 8.35 20.72 14.57
N HIS A 341 8.97 21.90 14.54
CA HIS A 341 10.38 22.08 14.86
C HIS A 341 10.63 23.11 15.96
N VAL A 342 11.46 22.75 16.94
CA VAL A 342 12.12 23.69 17.85
C VAL A 342 13.60 23.75 17.50
N GLY A 343 14.11 24.91 17.11
CA GLY A 343 15.45 25.05 16.56
C GLY A 343 16.28 26.21 17.13
N GLY A 344 17.49 26.35 16.59
CA GLY A 344 18.40 27.46 16.90
C GLY A 344 18.73 27.58 18.39
N SER A 345 18.54 28.76 19.01
CA SER A 345 18.77 28.99 20.44
C SER A 345 17.46 29.31 21.19
N ALA A 346 16.32 28.78 20.72
CA ALA A 346 15.04 28.92 21.38
C ALA A 346 15.09 28.47 22.85
N ASP A 347 14.46 29.22 23.74
CA ASP A 347 14.30 28.88 25.16
C ASP A 347 12.83 28.59 25.49
N ILE A 348 12.53 27.34 25.84
CA ILE A 348 11.18 26.85 26.13
C ILE A 348 11.09 26.53 27.63
N ASP A 349 10.35 27.35 28.38
CA ASP A 349 10.11 27.18 29.82
C ASP A 349 8.62 26.91 30.09
N VAL A 350 8.29 25.68 30.43
CA VAL A 350 6.91 25.20 30.59
C VAL A 350 6.73 24.59 31.97
N THR A 351 5.78 25.08 32.75
CA THR A 351 5.53 24.50 34.09
C THR A 351 4.75 23.18 34.02
N GLY A 352 3.92 22.99 32.99
CA GLY A 352 3.14 21.79 32.71
C GLY A 352 3.73 20.92 31.59
N ALA A 353 2.87 20.35 30.75
CA ALA A 353 3.28 19.50 29.63
C ALA A 353 3.69 20.32 28.40
N PHE A 354 4.74 19.87 27.72
CA PHE A 354 5.09 20.33 26.39
C PHE A 354 4.88 19.20 25.37
N ASP A 355 3.92 19.39 24.47
CA ASP A 355 3.58 18.46 23.40
C ASP A 355 3.96 19.08 22.05
N LEU A 356 4.82 18.38 21.30
CA LEU A 356 5.27 18.72 19.96
C LEU A 356 4.84 17.59 19.01
N SER A 357 3.86 17.82 18.15
CA SER A 357 3.30 16.80 17.26
C SER A 357 3.31 17.20 15.79
N ALA A 358 3.60 16.23 14.93
CA ALA A 358 3.42 16.34 13.49
C ALA A 358 2.59 15.14 13.00
N ASP A 359 1.46 15.42 12.35
CA ASP A 359 0.51 14.45 11.85
C ASP A 359 0.37 14.58 10.33
N ASN A 360 0.51 13.48 9.60
CA ASN A 360 0.40 13.45 8.14
C ASN A 360 -0.54 12.32 7.70
N VAL A 361 -1.68 12.69 7.14
CA VAL A 361 -2.72 11.78 6.67
C VAL A 361 -2.86 11.94 5.16
N VAL A 362 -2.63 10.86 4.42
CA VAL A 362 -2.67 10.85 2.96
C VAL A 362 -3.55 9.72 2.45
N THR A 363 -4.53 10.08 1.63
CA THR A 363 -5.31 9.16 0.80
C THR A 363 -5.15 9.57 -0.67
N ALA A 364 -4.57 8.67 -1.47
CA ALA A 364 -4.17 8.93 -2.84
C ALA A 364 -4.74 7.85 -3.77
N SER A 365 -5.48 8.23 -4.80
CA SER A 365 -6.03 7.28 -5.78
C SER A 365 -5.77 7.73 -7.23
N ALA A 366 -5.22 6.84 -8.04
CA ALA A 366 -5.12 6.97 -9.49
C ALA A 366 -5.90 5.82 -10.14
N LEU A 367 -7.10 6.12 -10.64
CA LEU A 367 -8.07 5.15 -11.14
C LEU A 367 -8.32 5.40 -12.63
N ALA A 368 -7.83 4.51 -13.49
CA ALA A 368 -8.06 4.51 -14.93
C ALA A 368 -8.91 3.30 -15.31
N ASP A 369 -10.23 3.48 -15.46
CA ASP A 369 -11.17 2.41 -15.77
C ASP A 369 -11.70 2.51 -17.21
N GLY A 370 -11.07 1.80 -18.14
CA GLY A 370 -11.45 1.77 -19.56
C GLY A 370 -12.67 0.91 -19.88
N THR A 371 -13.25 0.18 -18.92
CA THR A 371 -14.29 -0.85 -19.20
C THR A 371 -15.58 -0.30 -19.81
N LEU A 372 -15.85 1.00 -19.66
CA LEU A 372 -17.01 1.65 -20.26
C LEU A 372 -16.77 2.16 -21.70
N ALA A 373 -15.53 2.15 -22.20
CA ALA A 373 -15.18 2.56 -23.56
C ALA A 373 -15.22 1.37 -24.54
N GLY A 374 -15.39 1.68 -25.83
CA GLY A 374 -15.35 0.67 -26.89
C GLY A 374 -13.93 0.11 -27.03
N ALA A 375 -12.97 0.97 -27.36
CA ALA A 375 -11.57 0.62 -27.52
C ALA A 375 -10.61 1.31 -26.54
N GLY A 376 -9.31 0.97 -26.54
CA GLY A 376 -8.26 1.72 -25.84
C GLY A 376 -7.51 0.99 -24.72
N ALA A 377 -6.26 1.40 -24.48
CA ALA A 377 -5.43 0.92 -23.37
C ALA A 377 -5.53 1.87 -22.17
N SER A 378 -5.29 1.35 -20.96
CA SER A 378 -5.38 2.14 -19.73
C SER A 378 -4.06 2.26 -18.99
N LEU A 379 -3.81 3.45 -18.45
CA LEU A 379 -2.60 3.77 -17.67
C LEU A 379 -2.97 4.44 -16.35
N ALA A 380 -2.52 3.89 -15.24
CA ALA A 380 -2.61 4.53 -13.93
C ALA A 380 -1.21 4.71 -13.34
N LEU A 381 -0.89 5.93 -12.88
CA LEU A 381 0.37 6.24 -12.22
C LEU A 381 0.10 7.02 -10.94
N ALA A 382 0.68 6.58 -9.82
CA ALA A 382 0.75 7.39 -8.60
C ALA A 382 2.20 7.50 -8.11
N TRP A 383 2.62 8.72 -7.83
CA TRP A 383 3.85 9.04 -7.10
C TRP A 383 3.47 9.78 -5.82
N VAL A 384 3.73 9.16 -4.67
CA VAL A 384 3.37 9.70 -3.36
C VAL A 384 4.63 9.82 -2.52
N ASP A 385 4.94 11.02 -2.07
CA ASP A 385 6.09 11.36 -1.22
C ASP A 385 5.58 12.06 0.04
N THR A 386 5.78 11.43 1.21
CA THR A 386 5.24 11.90 2.49
C THR A 386 6.36 12.06 3.52
N GLY A 387 6.45 13.25 4.12
CA GLY A 387 7.37 13.57 5.22
C GLY A 387 6.61 13.93 6.50
N THR A 388 7.03 13.37 7.63
CA THR A 388 6.43 13.71 8.94
C THR A 388 7.54 13.86 9.96
N ARG A 389 7.67 15.05 10.55
CA ARG A 389 8.80 15.36 11.43
C ARG A 389 8.39 16.14 12.65
N ALA A 390 8.71 15.61 13.83
CA ALA A 390 8.66 16.33 15.09
C ALA A 390 10.06 16.36 15.71
N ALA A 391 10.68 17.54 15.83
CA ALA A 391 12.09 17.63 16.17
C ALA A 391 12.47 18.80 17.09
N ILE A 392 13.18 18.50 18.17
CA ILE A 392 13.89 19.49 18.99
C ILE A 392 15.37 19.46 18.62
N GLY A 393 15.95 20.57 18.16
CA GLY A 393 17.32 20.58 17.67
C GLY A 393 18.12 21.86 17.89
N GLY A 394 19.32 21.88 17.31
CA GLY A 394 20.23 23.03 17.37
C GLY A 394 20.88 23.19 18.73
N SER A 395 20.64 24.33 19.38
CA SER A 395 21.09 24.67 20.74
C SER A 395 19.91 25.04 21.65
N ALA A 396 18.69 24.65 21.26
CA ALA A 396 17.47 24.95 22.00
C ALA A 396 17.53 24.37 23.42
N THR A 397 16.92 25.09 24.36
CA THR A 397 16.71 24.68 25.75
C THR A 397 15.23 24.45 26.01
N VAL A 398 14.92 23.36 26.71
CA VAL A 398 13.55 22.97 27.06
C VAL A 398 13.53 22.54 28.51
N ASP A 399 12.67 23.17 29.32
CA ASP A 399 12.33 22.78 30.68
C ASP A 399 10.81 22.56 30.75
N ALA A 400 10.36 21.34 31.09
CA ALA A 400 8.94 21.00 31.21
C ALA A 400 8.64 19.98 32.32
N ALA A 401 7.37 19.86 32.74
CA ALA A 401 6.96 18.78 33.62
C ALA A 401 6.99 17.42 32.90
N SER A 402 6.55 17.40 31.64
CA SER A 402 6.67 16.29 30.68
C SER A 402 6.93 16.85 29.29
N VAL A 403 7.66 16.11 28.46
CA VAL A 403 7.93 16.46 27.05
C VAL A 403 7.50 15.30 26.17
N SER A 404 6.69 15.57 25.16
CA SER A 404 6.28 14.59 24.17
C SER A 404 6.62 15.11 22.77
N VAL A 405 7.34 14.30 21.97
CA VAL A 405 7.74 14.59 20.60
C VAL A 405 7.20 13.47 19.72
N ASN A 406 6.13 13.75 18.96
CA ASN A 406 5.38 12.72 18.23
C ASN A 406 5.31 13.01 16.74
N ALA A 407 5.72 12.05 15.92
CA ALA A 407 5.47 12.03 14.47
C ALA A 407 4.51 10.88 14.13
N SER A 408 3.41 11.17 13.43
CA SER A 408 2.39 10.19 13.06
C SER A 408 2.07 10.28 11.57
N SER A 409 2.30 9.20 10.83
CA SER A 409 2.01 9.12 9.41
C SER A 409 1.02 7.99 9.08
N GLN A 410 0.02 8.32 8.26
CA GLN A 410 -0.92 7.37 7.69
C GLN A 410 -1.04 7.60 6.18
N THR A 411 -0.59 6.62 5.39
CA THR A 411 -0.55 6.74 3.93
C THR A 411 -1.33 5.61 3.28
N THR A 412 -2.38 5.94 2.53
CA THR A 412 -3.17 4.99 1.74
C THR A 412 -3.07 5.33 0.26
N VAL A 413 -2.60 4.40 -0.57
CA VAL A 413 -2.43 4.60 -2.02
C VAL A 413 -3.13 3.50 -2.81
N THR A 414 -3.99 3.87 -3.74
CA THR A 414 -4.64 2.95 -4.68
C THR A 414 -4.35 3.35 -6.13
N VAL A 415 -3.73 2.45 -6.87
CA VAL A 415 -3.47 2.60 -8.31
C VAL A 415 -4.21 1.48 -9.04
N LEU A 416 -5.08 1.84 -9.97
CA LEU A 416 -5.89 0.89 -10.72
C LEU A 416 -5.92 1.27 -12.19
N ALA A 417 -5.50 0.37 -13.07
CA ALA A 417 -5.71 0.47 -14.50
C ALA A 417 -6.54 -0.73 -14.98
N LYS A 418 -7.65 -0.50 -15.67
CA LYS A 418 -8.43 -1.53 -16.35
C LYS A 418 -8.59 -1.20 -17.82
N ALA A 419 -8.25 -2.13 -18.71
CA ALA A 419 -8.39 -1.96 -20.15
C ALA A 419 -9.87 -1.87 -20.58
N SER A 420 -10.09 -1.39 -21.79
CA SER A 420 -11.41 -1.45 -22.45
C SER A 420 -11.78 -2.86 -22.90
N GLU A 421 -13.08 -3.09 -23.09
CA GLU A 421 -13.64 -4.40 -23.43
C GLU A 421 -13.23 -4.88 -24.85
N ASP A 422 -13.23 -3.98 -25.86
CA ASP A 422 -12.87 -4.33 -27.25
C ASP A 422 -11.38 -4.10 -27.60
N GLY A 423 -10.58 -3.55 -26.68
CA GLY A 423 -9.17 -3.24 -26.93
C GLY A 423 -8.96 -2.18 -28.03
N ALA A 424 -7.75 -1.89 -28.49
CA ALA A 424 -7.55 -0.81 -29.49
C ALA A 424 -8.32 -1.04 -30.82
N THR A 425 -9.21 -0.11 -31.23
CA THR A 425 -9.98 -0.17 -32.49
C THR A 425 -9.10 0.07 -33.72
N ASP A 426 -9.55 -0.48 -34.86
CA ASP A 426 -9.07 -0.12 -36.19
C ASP A 426 -9.35 1.38 -36.46
N SER A 427 -8.36 2.13 -36.95
CA SER A 427 -8.59 3.54 -37.28
C SER A 427 -9.64 3.63 -38.39
N SER A 428 -10.81 4.19 -38.10
CA SER A 428 -11.93 4.33 -39.03
C SER A 428 -11.66 5.27 -40.22
N ASN A 429 -10.43 5.76 -40.35
CA ASN A 429 -9.99 6.53 -41.50
C ASN A 429 -9.58 5.59 -42.63
N SER A 430 -10.16 5.79 -43.81
CA SER A 430 -9.97 4.99 -45.02
C SER A 430 -8.54 5.00 -45.62
N ASP A 431 -7.52 5.39 -44.87
CA ASP A 431 -6.12 5.52 -45.30
C ASP A 431 -5.14 5.06 -44.19
N GLY A 432 -4.91 3.75 -44.07
CA GLY A 432 -3.71 3.20 -43.43
C GLY A 432 -3.99 2.20 -42.31
N ALA A 433 -3.33 1.04 -42.38
CA ALA A 433 -3.28 0.05 -41.31
C ALA A 433 -2.60 0.63 -40.05
N THR A 434 -2.98 0.15 -38.86
CA THR A 434 -2.27 0.48 -37.61
C THR A 434 -0.81 0.00 -37.68
N ALA A 435 0.12 0.57 -36.89
CA ALA A 435 1.51 0.11 -36.88
C ALA A 435 1.66 -1.41 -36.59
N SER A 436 0.72 -1.97 -35.81
CA SER A 436 0.62 -3.40 -35.53
C SER A 436 0.14 -4.17 -36.76
N GLN A 437 -0.91 -3.70 -37.45
CA GLN A 437 -1.37 -4.30 -38.71
C GLN A 437 -0.33 -4.16 -39.84
N ASP A 438 0.39 -3.05 -39.92
CA ASP A 438 1.53 -2.87 -40.81
C ASP A 438 2.66 -3.84 -40.45
N ALA A 439 2.95 -4.05 -39.16
CA ALA A 439 3.92 -5.06 -38.75
C ALA A 439 3.45 -6.47 -39.11
N LEU A 440 2.16 -6.81 -38.90
CA LEU A 440 1.60 -8.10 -39.31
C LEU A 440 1.67 -8.28 -40.82
N ALA A 441 1.24 -7.29 -41.60
CA ALA A 441 1.28 -7.29 -43.05
C ALA A 441 2.72 -7.34 -43.61
N ASN A 442 3.66 -6.61 -43.01
CA ASN A 442 5.09 -6.64 -43.37
C ASN A 442 5.76 -7.97 -42.98
N ASN A 443 5.14 -8.76 -42.09
CA ASN A 443 5.58 -10.09 -41.70
C ASN A 443 4.70 -11.22 -42.30
N ASP A 444 3.85 -10.92 -43.29
CA ASP A 444 2.92 -11.87 -43.95
C ASP A 444 1.99 -12.65 -42.97
N ALA A 445 1.64 -12.05 -41.83
CA ALA A 445 0.73 -12.63 -40.85
C ALA A 445 -0.74 -12.30 -41.19
N SER A 446 -1.58 -13.34 -41.32
CA SER A 446 -3.03 -13.23 -41.52
C SER A 446 -3.77 -14.22 -40.62
N THR A 447 -4.82 -13.78 -39.95
CA THR A 447 -5.78 -14.61 -39.22
C THR A 447 -6.94 -15.03 -40.14
N ALA A 448 -7.56 -16.18 -39.92
CA ALA A 448 -8.75 -16.60 -40.68
C ALA A 448 -10.01 -15.82 -40.26
N GLY A 449 -10.06 -15.35 -39.01
CA GLY A 449 -11.18 -14.63 -38.40
C GLY A 449 -11.22 -13.09 -38.47
N GLY A 450 -10.23 -12.39 -39.05
CA GLY A 450 -10.21 -10.91 -39.11
C GLY A 450 -9.30 -10.22 -38.07
N SER A 451 -9.51 -8.94 -37.78
CA SER A 451 -8.59 -8.08 -36.99
C SER A 451 -8.26 -8.62 -35.57
N VAL A 452 -7.04 -8.36 -35.08
CA VAL A 452 -6.59 -8.70 -33.71
C VAL A 452 -6.91 -7.55 -32.75
N THR A 453 -7.56 -7.83 -31.63
CA THR A 453 -7.83 -6.85 -30.56
C THR A 453 -6.75 -6.91 -29.47
N PHE A 454 -6.36 -5.74 -28.94
CA PHE A 454 -5.37 -5.63 -27.86
C PHE A 454 -5.96 -4.88 -26.67
N ALA A 455 -6.18 -5.59 -25.56
CA ALA A 455 -6.50 -5.01 -24.26
C ALA A 455 -5.20 -4.87 -23.45
N GLY A 456 -4.86 -3.66 -23.04
CA GLY A 456 -3.63 -3.36 -22.33
C GLY A 456 -3.86 -2.48 -21.12
N ALA A 457 -3.37 -2.89 -19.95
CA ALA A 457 -3.40 -2.08 -18.74
C ALA A 457 -2.02 -1.99 -18.09
N VAL A 458 -1.62 -0.79 -17.71
CA VAL A 458 -0.37 -0.52 -16.97
C VAL A 458 -0.68 0.27 -15.72
N ALA A 459 -0.26 -0.23 -14.55
CA ALA A 459 -0.39 0.44 -13.27
C ALA A 459 0.98 0.56 -12.60
N VAL A 460 1.36 1.77 -12.19
CA VAL A 460 2.61 2.05 -11.48
C VAL A 460 2.32 2.86 -10.21
N GLY A 461 2.60 2.28 -9.06
CA GLY A 461 2.53 2.96 -7.77
C GLY A 461 3.90 3.08 -7.13
N THR A 462 4.27 4.29 -6.73
CA THR A 462 5.47 4.56 -5.93
C THR A 462 5.09 5.28 -4.65
N VAL A 463 5.53 4.75 -3.51
CA VAL A 463 5.37 5.37 -2.19
C VAL A 463 6.73 5.56 -1.54
N LEU A 464 7.04 6.81 -1.19
CA LEU A 464 8.17 7.19 -0.36
C LEU A 464 7.58 7.77 0.93
N ALA A 465 7.83 7.13 2.06
CA ALA A 465 7.29 7.55 3.35
C ALA A 465 8.40 7.68 4.39
N ASP A 466 8.58 8.89 4.91
CA ASP A 466 9.55 9.23 5.95
C ASP A 466 8.81 9.76 7.19
N SER A 467 9.09 9.18 8.34
CA SER A 467 8.57 9.60 9.63
C SER A 467 9.70 9.67 10.66
N GLU A 468 9.90 10.83 11.27
CA GLU A 468 10.98 11.08 12.24
C GLU A 468 10.47 11.83 13.48
N ALA A 469 10.72 11.25 14.66
CA ALA A 469 10.63 11.95 15.94
C ALA A 469 12.02 12.05 16.59
N SER A 470 12.45 13.27 16.93
CA SER A 470 13.83 13.46 17.41
C SER A 470 14.06 14.54 18.46
N VAL A 471 15.04 14.26 19.32
CA VAL A 471 15.70 15.25 20.16
C VAL A 471 17.19 15.22 19.82
N ASP A 472 17.70 16.24 19.15
CA ASP A 472 19.10 16.40 18.74
C ASP A 472 19.58 17.83 18.99
N THR A 473 19.67 18.18 20.29
CA THR A 473 20.11 19.51 20.72
C THR A 473 21.46 19.45 21.44
N SER A 474 22.29 20.45 21.15
CA SER A 474 23.49 20.77 21.91
C SER A 474 23.20 21.56 23.20
N GLY A 475 21.96 22.04 23.35
CA GLY A 475 21.43 22.66 24.57
C GLY A 475 21.01 21.63 25.62
N HIS A 476 19.88 21.86 26.29
CA HIS A 476 19.33 20.97 27.31
C HIS A 476 17.85 20.66 27.05
N VAL A 477 17.43 19.41 27.28
CA VAL A 477 16.02 19.04 27.44
C VAL A 477 15.85 18.43 28.82
N ALA A 478 15.06 19.10 29.67
CA ALA A 478 14.69 18.69 31.01
C ALA A 478 13.20 18.37 31.08
N SER A 479 12.89 17.15 31.47
CA SER A 479 11.56 16.72 31.89
C SER A 479 11.61 16.25 33.34
N THR A 480 10.71 16.73 34.20
CA THR A 480 10.59 16.15 35.56
C THR A 480 9.87 14.80 35.57
N GLY A 481 9.13 14.50 34.50
CA GLY A 481 8.35 13.29 34.28
C GLY A 481 8.83 12.53 33.06
N LEU A 482 7.92 12.08 32.19
CA LEU A 482 8.28 11.35 30.98
C LEU A 482 8.86 12.31 29.93
N LEU A 483 9.94 11.87 29.26
CA LEU A 483 10.33 12.33 27.93
C LEU A 483 9.94 11.23 26.95
N ASP A 484 8.93 11.48 26.13
CA ASP A 484 8.42 10.56 25.12
C ASP A 484 8.81 11.04 23.73
N ILE A 485 9.44 10.18 22.95
CA ILE A 485 9.86 10.43 21.57
C ILE A 485 9.32 9.28 20.73
N SER A 486 8.24 9.53 19.99
CA SER A 486 7.49 8.48 19.30
C SER A 486 7.29 8.81 17.83
N SER A 487 7.69 7.89 16.95
CA SER A 487 7.40 7.95 15.52
C SER A 487 6.55 6.75 15.13
N THR A 488 5.37 6.98 14.59
CA THR A 488 4.39 5.95 14.22
C THR A 488 4.06 6.07 12.74
N ALA A 489 4.15 4.95 12.01
CA ALA A 489 3.87 4.93 10.57
C ALA A 489 2.95 3.77 10.17
N ALA A 490 1.93 4.05 9.35
CA ALA A 490 1.01 3.06 8.80
C ALA A 490 0.76 3.30 7.30
N THR A 491 1.22 2.37 6.46
CA THR A 491 1.12 2.48 4.99
C THR A 491 0.32 1.31 4.39
N ASP A 492 -0.66 1.61 3.54
CA ASP A 492 -1.37 0.64 2.70
C ASP A 492 -1.30 1.08 1.23
N ALA A 493 -0.53 0.35 0.42
CA ALA A 493 -0.41 0.62 -1.01
C ALA A 493 -0.92 -0.57 -1.84
N LYS A 494 -1.75 -0.27 -2.84
CA LYS A 494 -2.27 -1.25 -3.79
C LYS A 494 -2.09 -0.76 -5.21
N THR A 495 -1.42 -1.55 -6.04
CA THR A 495 -1.26 -1.30 -7.48
C THR A 495 -1.86 -2.45 -8.28
N SER A 496 -2.82 -2.18 -9.15
CA SER A 496 -3.57 -3.20 -9.89
C SER A 496 -3.72 -2.84 -11.36
N ALA A 497 -3.40 -3.79 -12.25
CA ALA A 497 -3.63 -3.70 -13.68
C ALA A 497 -4.53 -4.87 -14.14
N ASP A 498 -5.56 -4.58 -14.93
CA ASP A 498 -6.44 -5.57 -15.56
C ASP A 498 -6.50 -5.34 -17.07
N GLY A 499 -5.86 -6.22 -17.83
CA GLY A 499 -5.79 -6.20 -19.28
C GLY A 499 -6.68 -7.26 -19.93
N SER A 500 -7.76 -7.69 -19.29
CA SER A 500 -8.67 -8.70 -19.83
C SER A 500 -9.50 -8.13 -20.99
N SER A 501 -9.48 -8.80 -22.15
CA SER A 501 -10.37 -8.50 -23.30
C SER A 501 -11.64 -9.35 -23.25
N THR A 502 -12.80 -8.76 -23.53
CA THR A 502 -14.11 -9.44 -23.53
C THR A 502 -14.81 -9.43 -24.89
N ALA A 503 -14.17 -8.94 -25.96
CA ALA A 503 -14.78 -8.94 -27.29
C ALA A 503 -15.11 -10.36 -27.78
N ASP A 504 -16.40 -10.62 -27.97
CA ASP A 504 -16.91 -11.86 -28.56
C ASP A 504 -16.39 -12.04 -30.00
N ASP A 505 -15.98 -13.26 -30.36
CA ASP A 505 -15.63 -13.70 -31.73
C ASP A 505 -14.38 -13.08 -32.42
N ALA A 506 -13.50 -12.35 -31.72
CA ALA A 506 -12.23 -11.81 -32.28
C ALA A 506 -10.97 -12.50 -31.71
N THR A 507 -9.85 -12.46 -32.45
CA THR A 507 -8.51 -12.85 -31.94
C THR A 507 -8.04 -11.82 -30.90
N GLY A 508 -7.94 -12.19 -29.62
CA GLY A 508 -7.69 -11.24 -28.52
C GLY A 508 -6.35 -11.41 -27.81
N VAL A 509 -5.68 -10.29 -27.55
CA VAL A 509 -4.44 -10.19 -26.76
C VAL A 509 -4.69 -9.34 -25.52
N GLY A 510 -4.64 -9.95 -24.34
CA GLY A 510 -4.69 -9.26 -23.05
C GLY A 510 -3.30 -9.12 -22.42
N ILE A 511 -2.93 -7.91 -22.04
CA ILE A 511 -1.65 -7.60 -21.38
C ILE A 511 -1.89 -6.74 -20.14
N ALA A 512 -1.37 -7.18 -19.00
CA ALA A 512 -1.39 -6.40 -17.76
C ALA A 512 0.01 -6.26 -17.16
N VAL A 513 0.37 -5.04 -16.76
CA VAL A 513 1.62 -4.75 -16.07
C VAL A 513 1.32 -3.94 -14.81
N ALA A 514 1.70 -4.47 -13.64
CA ALA A 514 1.57 -3.78 -12.37
C ALA A 514 2.94 -3.70 -11.67
N ILE A 515 3.34 -2.49 -11.25
CA ILE A 515 4.61 -2.24 -10.57
C ILE A 515 4.35 -1.41 -9.31
N GLY A 516 4.65 -1.97 -8.14
CA GLY A 516 4.64 -1.27 -6.85
C GLY A 516 6.07 -1.13 -6.31
N VAL A 517 6.48 0.08 -5.95
CA VAL A 517 7.76 0.38 -5.31
C VAL A 517 7.53 1.22 -4.07
N ASP A 518 7.78 0.62 -2.91
CA ASP A 518 7.47 1.21 -1.62
C ASP A 518 8.75 1.28 -0.77
N VAL A 519 9.11 2.49 -0.32
CA VAL A 519 10.27 2.74 0.55
C VAL A 519 9.78 3.45 1.81
N LEU A 520 10.07 2.87 2.97
CA LEU A 520 9.56 3.32 4.27
C LEU A 520 10.69 3.52 5.27
N ASP A 521 10.80 4.73 5.80
CA ASP A 521 11.75 5.11 6.84
C ASP A 521 10.97 5.57 8.08
N ASN A 522 11.18 4.92 9.23
CA ASN A 522 10.53 5.27 10.49
C ASN A 522 11.55 5.33 11.64
N HIS A 523 11.84 6.54 12.12
CA HIS A 523 12.94 6.79 13.04
C HIS A 523 12.49 7.53 14.30
N ALA A 524 12.93 7.05 15.45
CA ALA A 524 12.82 7.76 16.73
C ALA A 524 14.17 7.79 17.43
N TYR A 525 14.65 8.96 17.83
CA TYR A 525 15.95 9.01 18.50
C TYR A 525 16.17 10.20 19.43
N VAL A 526 17.08 9.97 20.36
CA VAL A 526 17.69 11.03 21.18
C VAL A 526 19.19 11.10 20.92
N ASP A 527 19.68 12.32 20.76
CA ASP A 527 21.07 12.70 20.57
C ASP A 527 21.40 13.97 21.38
N GLY A 528 22.69 14.25 21.57
CA GLY A 528 23.16 15.39 22.34
C GLY A 528 23.61 15.06 23.77
N SER A 529 24.04 16.09 24.49
CA SER A 529 24.78 15.92 25.77
C SER A 529 24.06 16.43 27.01
N GLY A 530 22.84 16.92 26.86
CA GLY A 530 22.06 17.54 27.94
C GLY A 530 20.63 17.02 27.97
N VAL A 531 20.39 15.72 28.14
CA VAL A 531 19.01 15.22 28.33
C VAL A 531 18.83 14.75 29.77
N SER A 532 17.80 15.27 30.44
CA SER A 532 17.39 14.84 31.79
C SER A 532 15.89 14.57 31.81
N ALA A 533 15.47 13.41 32.29
CA ALA A 533 14.06 13.04 32.36
C ALA A 533 13.73 12.28 33.65
N GLY A 534 12.48 12.25 34.09
CA GLY A 534 12.02 11.31 35.12
C GLY A 534 11.96 9.86 34.62
N ALA A 535 11.58 9.68 33.36
CA ALA A 535 11.63 8.43 32.57
C ALA A 535 11.82 8.77 31.09
N LEU A 536 12.29 7.82 30.26
CA LEU A 536 12.53 8.05 28.83
C LEU A 536 11.92 6.93 27.99
N ASP A 537 11.06 7.29 27.04
CA ASP A 537 10.56 6.39 26.01
C ASP A 537 11.00 6.89 24.62
N VAL A 538 11.63 6.01 23.83
CA VAL A 538 12.03 6.25 22.44
C VAL A 538 11.47 5.13 21.58
N GLN A 539 10.49 5.43 20.73
CA GLN A 539 9.66 4.43 20.06
C GLN A 539 9.50 4.71 18.57
N ALA A 540 9.86 3.75 17.72
CA ALA A 540 9.56 3.75 16.29
C ALA A 540 8.60 2.58 16.00
N LEU A 541 7.31 2.85 15.82
CA LEU A 541 6.26 1.85 15.84
C LEU A 541 5.51 1.74 14.51
N THR A 542 5.02 0.53 14.21
CA THR A 542 3.98 0.35 13.19
C THR A 542 2.64 0.83 13.75
N GLY A 543 1.99 1.75 13.04
CA GLY A 543 0.73 2.37 13.44
C GLY A 543 -0.52 1.55 13.12
N THR A 544 -1.65 2.01 13.63
CA THR A 544 -3.00 1.60 13.19
C THR A 544 -3.55 2.65 12.25
N ARG A 545 -4.36 2.21 11.28
CA ARG A 545 -5.09 3.12 10.40
C ARG A 545 -6.41 3.49 11.05
N SER A 546 -6.69 4.79 11.14
CA SER A 546 -7.96 5.34 11.59
C SER A 546 -8.57 6.13 10.45
N PHE A 547 -9.84 5.89 10.17
CA PHE A 547 -10.62 6.69 9.24
C PHE A 547 -11.75 7.36 10.00
N ASP A 548 -11.68 8.67 10.11
CA ASP A 548 -12.74 9.48 10.66
C ASP A 548 -13.85 9.65 9.63
N PHE A 549 -15.10 9.63 10.09
CA PHE A 549 -16.25 9.82 9.22
C PHE A 549 -17.39 10.53 9.95
N LEU A 550 -18.13 11.33 9.19
CA LEU A 550 -19.34 11.97 9.68
C LEU A 550 -20.48 10.95 9.65
N PRO A 551 -21.49 11.03 10.53
CA PRO A 551 -22.62 10.12 10.45
C PRO A 551 -23.44 10.23 9.16
N ALA A 552 -23.32 11.36 8.45
CA ALA A 552 -23.89 11.54 7.12
C ALA A 552 -23.32 10.57 6.07
N ALA A 553 -22.14 9.99 6.32
CA ALA A 553 -21.53 8.97 5.49
C ALA A 553 -22.23 7.60 5.60
N VAL A 554 -23.10 7.42 6.59
CA VAL A 554 -23.85 6.17 6.81
C VAL A 554 -25.18 6.20 6.07
N ALA A 555 -25.36 5.28 5.12
CA ALA A 555 -26.60 5.14 4.37
C ALA A 555 -26.88 3.66 4.04
N SER A 556 -28.09 3.19 4.39
CA SER A 556 -28.56 1.82 4.07
C SER A 556 -27.62 0.71 4.51
N ASP A 557 -27.21 0.74 5.79
CA ASP A 557 -26.25 -0.20 6.40
C ASP A 557 -24.85 -0.21 5.74
N ALA A 558 -24.53 0.82 4.93
CA ALA A 558 -23.22 1.02 4.33
C ALA A 558 -22.60 2.35 4.80
N ILE A 559 -21.28 2.40 4.83
CA ILE A 559 -20.48 3.58 5.21
C ILE A 559 -19.60 3.96 4.02
N THR A 560 -19.67 5.21 3.60
CA THR A 560 -18.73 5.79 2.63
C THR A 560 -17.49 6.28 3.39
N LEU A 561 -16.31 5.78 3.05
CA LEU A 561 -15.05 6.23 3.66
C LEU A 561 -14.08 6.68 2.56
N ALA A 562 -13.54 7.89 2.69
CA ALA A 562 -12.57 8.47 1.75
C ALA A 562 -12.96 8.24 0.27
N ASP A 563 -14.25 8.41 -0.05
CA ASP A 563 -14.83 8.17 -1.38
C ASP A 563 -14.45 6.84 -2.06
N GLY A 564 -14.19 5.80 -1.25
CA GLY A 564 -13.80 4.45 -1.68
C GLY A 564 -12.29 4.21 -1.75
N ALA A 565 -11.47 5.24 -1.51
CA ALA A 565 -10.01 5.17 -1.48
C ALA A 565 -9.42 4.69 -0.13
N HIS A 566 -10.26 4.19 0.77
CA HIS A 566 -9.91 3.83 2.15
C HIS A 566 -8.99 2.59 2.30
N GLY A 567 -8.68 1.83 1.25
CA GLY A 567 -7.77 0.67 1.28
C GLY A 567 -8.22 -0.59 2.05
N PHE A 568 -9.28 -0.54 2.88
CA PHE A 568 -9.90 -1.75 3.46
C PHE A 568 -10.30 -2.81 2.42
N ARG A 569 -10.18 -4.08 2.82
CA ARG A 569 -10.52 -5.27 2.03
C ARG A 569 -11.60 -6.08 2.75
N THR A 570 -12.41 -6.81 2.01
CA THR A 570 -13.42 -7.71 2.61
C THR A 570 -12.77 -8.71 3.57
N GLY A 571 -13.29 -8.79 4.80
CA GLY A 571 -12.79 -9.60 5.90
C GLY A 571 -11.77 -8.91 6.81
N ASP A 572 -11.43 -7.64 6.56
CA ASP A 572 -10.62 -6.84 7.49
C ASP A 572 -11.41 -6.57 8.79
N GLU A 573 -10.72 -6.65 9.92
CA GLU A 573 -11.28 -6.37 11.24
C GLU A 573 -11.05 -4.91 11.62
N VAL A 574 -12.10 -4.24 12.09
CA VAL A 574 -12.10 -2.84 12.50
C VAL A 574 -12.72 -2.69 13.88
N VAL A 575 -12.21 -1.75 14.66
CA VAL A 575 -12.76 -1.32 15.94
C VAL A 575 -13.47 0.00 15.71
N TYR A 576 -14.73 0.08 16.10
CA TYR A 576 -15.45 1.35 16.11
C TYR A 576 -15.08 2.14 17.37
N GLN A 577 -14.72 3.40 17.20
CA GLN A 577 -14.45 4.29 18.31
C GLN A 577 -15.32 5.55 18.22
N HIS A 578 -15.71 6.06 19.38
CA HIS A 578 -16.34 7.37 19.51
C HIS A 578 -15.63 8.22 20.58
N GLU A 579 -15.34 9.48 20.26
CA GLU A 579 -14.75 10.42 21.24
C GLU A 579 -15.70 11.57 21.60
N GLY A 580 -15.76 11.93 22.89
CA GLY A 580 -16.45 13.12 23.41
C GLY A 580 -17.60 12.87 24.39
N LEU A 581 -17.72 13.71 25.44
CA LEU A 581 -18.70 13.59 26.54
C LEU A 581 -20.17 13.88 26.14
N ALA A 582 -20.46 14.15 24.86
CA ALA A 582 -21.78 14.52 24.35
C ALA A 582 -22.23 13.76 23.09
N ALA A 583 -21.42 12.84 22.55
CA ALA A 583 -21.77 12.09 21.35
C ALA A 583 -22.56 10.82 21.72
N SER A 584 -23.65 10.54 21.00
CA SER A 584 -24.31 9.23 21.05
C SER A 584 -23.82 8.38 19.87
N GLU A 585 -23.51 7.11 20.14
CA GLU A 585 -23.14 6.08 19.16
C GLU A 585 -24.05 6.07 17.91
N ILE A 586 -23.49 5.66 16.78
CA ILE A 586 -24.26 5.29 15.59
C ILE A 586 -25.02 4.00 15.93
N GLY A 587 -26.35 4.03 15.88
CA GLY A 587 -27.16 2.93 16.39
C GLY A 587 -26.83 1.60 15.68
N GLY A 588 -26.36 0.61 16.42
CA GLY A 588 -25.87 -0.67 15.89
C GLY A 588 -24.35 -0.86 16.01
N LEU A 589 -23.61 0.22 16.29
CA LEU A 589 -22.21 0.20 16.65
C LEU A 589 -22.04 0.52 18.14
N ASP A 590 -21.30 -0.31 18.86
CA ASP A 590 -20.94 -0.12 20.26
C ASP A 590 -19.48 0.36 20.32
N ASP A 591 -19.16 1.30 21.20
CA ASP A 591 -17.78 1.80 21.40
C ASP A 591 -16.80 0.67 21.73
N ASP A 592 -15.59 0.77 21.19
CA ASP A 592 -14.52 -0.22 21.30
C ASP A 592 -14.91 -1.64 20.83
N ALA A 593 -16.04 -1.80 20.13
CA ALA A 593 -16.47 -3.10 19.60
C ALA A 593 -15.83 -3.41 18.24
N HIS A 594 -15.61 -4.71 18.01
CA HIS A 594 -14.97 -5.25 16.83
C HIS A 594 -16.00 -5.67 15.78
N TYR A 595 -15.72 -5.32 14.52
CA TYR A 595 -16.53 -5.63 13.35
C TYR A 595 -15.66 -6.06 12.17
N PHE A 596 -16.27 -6.67 11.16
CA PHE A 596 -15.59 -7.11 9.95
C PHE A 596 -16.14 -6.40 8.71
N VAL A 597 -15.24 -5.86 7.89
CA VAL A 597 -15.56 -5.09 6.68
C VAL A 597 -15.98 -6.02 5.54
N ALA A 598 -17.03 -5.67 4.82
CA ALA A 598 -17.33 -6.19 3.49
C ALA A 598 -17.32 -5.04 2.48
N LEU A 599 -16.31 -5.01 1.61
CA LEU A 599 -16.16 -4.01 0.56
C LEU A 599 -17.20 -4.24 -0.54
N GLN A 600 -17.93 -3.19 -0.90
CA GLN A 600 -18.91 -3.20 -1.98
C GLN A 600 -18.26 -2.77 -3.31
N SER A 601 -18.94 -3.01 -4.43
CA SER A 601 -18.42 -2.65 -5.76
C SER A 601 -18.33 -1.13 -6.00
N ASP A 602 -19.05 -0.32 -5.22
CA ASP A 602 -19.04 1.15 -5.28
C ASP A 602 -18.02 1.78 -4.31
N GLY A 603 -17.13 0.98 -3.71
CA GLY A 603 -16.13 1.47 -2.75
C GLY A 603 -16.68 1.72 -1.34
N LYS A 604 -17.97 1.51 -1.08
CA LYS A 604 -18.51 1.59 0.29
C LYS A 604 -18.20 0.32 1.08
N ILE A 605 -18.27 0.43 2.41
CA ILE A 605 -18.14 -0.73 3.29
C ILE A 605 -19.45 -1.05 4.00
N LYS A 606 -19.67 -2.35 4.29
CA LYS A 606 -20.65 -2.83 5.26
C LYS A 606 -19.93 -3.53 6.40
N LEU A 607 -20.54 -3.58 7.58
CA LEU A 607 -19.95 -4.19 8.77
C LEU A 607 -20.69 -5.47 9.17
N TYR A 608 -19.94 -6.47 9.62
CA TYR A 608 -20.44 -7.78 10.03
C TYR A 608 -19.87 -8.19 11.40
N ASP A 609 -20.58 -9.09 12.08
CA ASP A 609 -20.18 -9.67 13.39
C ASP A 609 -19.00 -10.66 13.29
N THR A 610 -18.82 -11.33 12.16
CA THR A 610 -17.73 -12.28 11.91
C THR A 610 -17.11 -12.11 10.53
N LYS A 611 -15.85 -12.54 10.41
CA LYS A 611 -15.12 -12.57 9.14
C LYS A 611 -15.82 -13.44 8.10
N GLU A 612 -16.33 -14.60 8.51
CA GLU A 612 -17.00 -15.54 7.61
C GLU A 612 -18.26 -14.93 7.01
N HIS A 613 -19.03 -14.18 7.79
CA HIS A 613 -20.21 -13.49 7.31
C HIS A 613 -19.86 -12.31 6.39
N ALA A 614 -18.82 -11.52 6.73
CA ALA A 614 -18.33 -10.44 5.86
C ALA A 614 -17.91 -10.94 4.47
N VAL A 615 -17.19 -12.06 4.42
CA VAL A 615 -16.77 -12.70 3.16
C VAL A 615 -17.96 -13.27 2.38
N ALA A 616 -18.97 -13.81 3.06
CA ALA A 616 -20.18 -14.32 2.41
C ALA A 616 -21.06 -13.19 1.81
N GLY A 617 -21.03 -11.99 2.39
CA GLY A 617 -21.74 -10.80 1.87
C GLY A 617 -23.27 -10.89 1.93
N GLY A 618 -23.83 -11.79 2.76
CA GLY A 618 -25.27 -12.03 2.90
C GLY A 618 -25.94 -11.24 4.03
N ALA A 619 -27.20 -11.55 4.36
CA ALA A 619 -27.90 -10.88 5.47
C ALA A 619 -27.50 -11.42 6.86
N THR A 620 -26.90 -12.61 6.93
CA THR A 620 -26.44 -13.21 8.19
C THR A 620 -25.27 -12.40 8.73
N GLY A 621 -25.34 -11.99 10.00
CA GLY A 621 -24.25 -11.30 10.67
C GLY A 621 -24.08 -9.82 10.28
N LEU A 622 -24.86 -9.31 9.32
CA LEU A 622 -24.82 -7.91 8.90
C LEU A 622 -25.25 -7.01 10.07
N VAL A 623 -24.41 -6.03 10.40
CA VAL A 623 -24.69 -5.02 11.43
C VAL A 623 -25.72 -4.03 10.88
N SER A 624 -26.85 -3.89 11.58
CA SER A 624 -27.92 -2.96 11.19
C SER A 624 -27.66 -1.57 11.77
N LEU A 625 -27.42 -0.58 10.90
CA LEU A 625 -27.11 0.81 11.26
C LEU A 625 -28.41 1.63 11.27
N SER A 626 -28.93 1.92 12.46
CA SER A 626 -30.32 2.34 12.69
C SER A 626 -30.52 3.77 13.20
N SER A 627 -29.45 4.49 13.58
CA SER A 627 -29.51 5.93 13.85
C SER A 627 -28.17 6.60 13.54
N ALA A 628 -28.17 7.78 12.92
CA ALA A 628 -26.98 8.52 12.49
C ALA A 628 -26.21 9.18 13.65
N GLY A 629 -26.24 8.63 14.87
CA GLY A 629 -25.74 9.34 16.06
C GLY A 629 -26.43 10.70 16.26
N ALA A 630 -26.11 11.41 17.34
CA ALA A 630 -26.56 12.80 17.57
C ALA A 630 -25.42 13.81 17.39
N SER A 631 -24.18 13.32 17.22
CA SER A 631 -22.99 14.14 17.04
C SER A 631 -22.79 14.47 15.55
N ALA A 632 -22.19 15.62 15.25
CA ALA A 632 -21.77 15.95 13.88
C ALA A 632 -20.46 15.23 13.51
N ASP A 633 -19.57 15.03 14.48
CA ASP A 633 -18.19 14.53 14.31
C ASP A 633 -17.83 13.50 15.41
N GLY A 634 -16.63 12.91 15.33
CA GLY A 634 -16.04 12.08 16.39
C GLY A 634 -16.31 10.59 16.28
N HIS A 635 -16.54 10.08 15.06
CA HIS A 635 -16.67 8.66 14.78
C HIS A 635 -15.51 8.19 13.91
N SER A 636 -14.91 7.06 14.28
CA SER A 636 -13.82 6.48 13.51
C SER A 636 -13.92 4.96 13.42
N LEU A 637 -13.31 4.44 12.36
CA LEU A 637 -13.04 3.01 12.22
C LEU A 637 -11.54 2.81 12.23
N VAL A 638 -11.06 2.15 13.28
CA VAL A 638 -9.64 1.86 13.49
C VAL A 638 -9.36 0.42 13.08
N GLY A 639 -8.41 0.20 12.19
CA GLY A 639 -7.96 -1.15 11.84
C GLY A 639 -7.42 -1.88 13.09
N ALA A 640 -7.95 -3.07 13.38
CA ALA A 640 -7.58 -3.81 14.59
C ALA A 640 -6.13 -4.34 14.56
N ALA A 641 -5.54 -4.46 13.36
CA ALA A 641 -4.17 -4.93 13.16
C ALA A 641 -3.20 -3.78 12.83
N LYS A 642 -2.09 -3.70 13.58
CA LYS A 642 -0.92 -2.91 13.21
C LYS A 642 -0.19 -3.61 12.06
N LEU A 643 -0.27 -3.07 10.85
CA LEU A 643 0.29 -3.71 9.66
C LEU A 643 0.46 -2.72 8.51
N ASN A 644 1.67 -2.67 7.94
CA ASN A 644 1.92 -2.08 6.63
C ASN A 644 1.58 -3.11 5.54
N ARG A 645 0.79 -2.71 4.53
CA ARG A 645 0.25 -3.64 3.51
C ARG A 645 0.60 -3.15 2.11
N PHE A 646 1.18 -4.03 1.32
CA PHE A 646 1.56 -3.77 -0.06
C PHE A 646 0.97 -4.86 -0.94
N ALA A 647 0.26 -4.47 -2.00
CA ALA A 647 -0.36 -5.42 -2.92
C ALA A 647 -0.16 -4.98 -4.37
N VAL A 648 0.45 -5.84 -5.19
CA VAL A 648 0.62 -5.64 -6.62
C VAL A 648 -0.10 -6.75 -7.36
N SER A 649 -1.04 -6.43 -8.25
CA SER A 649 -1.82 -7.40 -9.02
C SER A 649 -1.86 -7.07 -10.50
N ALA A 650 -1.51 -8.02 -11.35
CA ALA A 650 -1.69 -7.93 -12.79
C ALA A 650 -2.58 -9.09 -13.27
N VAL A 651 -3.68 -8.79 -13.95
CA VAL A 651 -4.64 -9.76 -14.48
C VAL A 651 -4.78 -9.56 -15.97
N ALA A 652 -4.61 -10.60 -16.77
CA ALA A 652 -4.79 -10.56 -18.22
C ALA A 652 -5.69 -11.71 -18.67
N GLY A 653 -6.52 -11.42 -19.67
CA GLY A 653 -7.49 -12.34 -20.26
C GLY A 653 -7.54 -12.20 -21.77
N ALA A 654 -7.83 -13.29 -22.48
CA ALA A 654 -7.99 -13.31 -23.93
C ALA A 654 -9.37 -13.87 -24.32
N SER A 655 -9.92 -13.37 -25.44
CA SER A 655 -11.15 -13.85 -26.06
C SER A 655 -10.97 -15.19 -26.79
N SER A 656 -12.09 -15.81 -27.20
CA SER A 656 -12.15 -17.18 -27.74
C SER A 656 -11.94 -17.32 -29.26
N GLY A 657 -11.35 -16.32 -29.95
CA GLY A 657 -11.07 -16.40 -31.40
C GLY A 657 -9.92 -17.35 -31.75
N ASP A 658 -9.49 -17.44 -33.02
CA ASP A 658 -8.46 -18.40 -33.49
C ASP A 658 -7.12 -18.34 -32.73
N THR A 659 -6.76 -17.21 -32.13
CA THR A 659 -5.58 -17.08 -31.26
C THR A 659 -5.91 -16.26 -30.02
N GLY A 660 -5.54 -16.79 -28.84
CA GLY A 660 -5.60 -16.07 -27.58
C GLY A 660 -4.20 -15.81 -27.03
N VAL A 661 -3.93 -14.61 -26.51
CA VAL A 661 -2.70 -14.33 -25.74
C VAL A 661 -3.06 -13.60 -24.45
N ALA A 662 -2.68 -14.14 -23.30
CA ALA A 662 -2.89 -13.54 -21.99
C ALA A 662 -1.56 -13.45 -21.25
N GLY A 663 -1.08 -12.23 -21.01
CA GLY A 663 0.21 -11.98 -20.37
C GLY A 663 0.13 -11.03 -19.18
N ALA A 664 0.58 -11.46 -18.00
CA ALA A 664 0.63 -10.60 -16.82
C ALA A 664 2.04 -10.50 -16.22
N LEU A 665 2.44 -9.27 -15.90
CA LEU A 665 3.68 -8.93 -15.21
C LEU A 665 3.36 -8.16 -13.92
N ALA A 666 3.71 -8.72 -12.77
CA ALA A 666 3.59 -8.06 -11.48
C ALA A 666 4.96 -7.95 -10.79
N ILE A 667 5.34 -6.75 -10.37
CA ILE A 667 6.59 -6.48 -9.63
C ILE A 667 6.26 -5.68 -8.36
N GLY A 668 6.56 -6.24 -7.21
CA GLY A 668 6.53 -5.53 -5.92
C GLY A 668 7.93 -5.41 -5.33
N VAL A 669 8.29 -4.21 -4.88
CA VAL A 669 9.53 -3.94 -4.14
C VAL A 669 9.16 -3.18 -2.89
N VAL A 670 9.46 -3.76 -1.73
CA VAL A 670 9.23 -3.14 -0.42
C VAL A 670 10.57 -3.07 0.30
N ILE A 671 11.01 -1.87 0.65
CA ILE A 671 12.20 -1.61 1.45
C ILE A 671 11.77 -0.83 2.69
N SER A 672 12.15 -1.28 3.87
CA SER A 672 11.79 -0.60 5.11
C SER A 672 12.90 -0.57 6.15
N ASP A 673 13.22 0.63 6.65
CA ASP A 673 14.05 0.81 7.85
C ASP A 673 13.18 1.33 9.00
N THR A 674 13.30 0.69 10.17
CA THR A 674 12.66 1.18 11.39
C THR A 674 13.68 1.15 12.53
N SER A 675 13.93 2.30 13.13
CA SER A 675 15.00 2.44 14.12
C SER A 675 14.60 3.32 15.30
N ALA A 676 14.75 2.76 16.51
CA ALA A 676 14.66 3.50 17.76
C ALA A 676 16.05 3.53 18.42
N ALA A 677 16.56 4.71 18.76
CA ALA A 677 17.94 4.84 19.24
C ALA A 677 18.18 5.91 20.30
N ILE A 678 18.99 5.57 21.31
CA ILE A 678 19.81 6.55 22.03
C ILE A 678 21.15 6.57 21.31
N ARG A 679 21.50 7.67 20.64
CA ARG A 679 22.63 7.73 19.69
C ARG A 679 24.01 7.70 20.35
N ASP A 680 25.02 7.69 19.49
CA ASP A 680 26.42 7.56 19.90
C ASP A 680 26.89 8.79 20.69
N GLY A 681 27.50 8.56 21.85
CA GLY A 681 28.00 9.62 22.72
C GLY A 681 26.93 10.41 23.48
N THR A 682 25.65 10.09 23.30
CA THR A 682 24.53 10.77 23.95
C THR A 682 24.56 10.56 25.47
N VAL A 683 24.29 11.61 26.25
CA VAL A 683 24.22 11.53 27.72
C VAL A 683 22.79 11.78 28.19
N VAL A 684 22.21 10.78 28.84
CA VAL A 684 20.86 10.83 29.40
C VAL A 684 20.93 10.63 30.92
N ALA A 685 20.37 11.59 31.66
CA ALA A 685 20.21 11.51 33.11
C ALA A 685 18.76 11.21 33.47
N ILE A 686 18.51 10.07 34.11
CA ILE A 686 17.21 9.74 34.65
C ILE A 686 17.15 10.15 36.12
N THR A 687 16.23 11.07 36.42
CA THR A 687 15.97 11.59 37.76
C THR A 687 14.92 10.73 38.44
N GLY A 688 15.21 10.22 39.64
CA GLY A 688 14.23 9.43 40.41
C GLY A 688 14.08 7.96 40.01
N SER A 689 15.00 7.40 39.21
CA SER A 689 15.03 5.97 38.87
C SER A 689 13.84 5.46 38.06
N GLY A 690 13.30 6.28 37.16
CA GLY A 690 12.33 5.81 36.17
C GLY A 690 12.94 4.85 35.14
N ALA A 691 12.05 4.23 34.36
CA ALA A 691 12.41 3.29 33.30
C ALA A 691 12.91 4.02 32.05
N VAL A 692 13.71 3.31 31.27
CA VAL A 692 14.10 3.70 29.91
C VAL A 692 13.64 2.64 28.93
N GLN A 693 12.89 3.02 27.91
CA GLN A 693 12.45 2.16 26.83
C GLN A 693 13.00 2.64 25.49
N VAL A 694 13.55 1.71 24.71
CA VAL A 694 13.92 1.91 23.30
C VAL A 694 13.27 0.81 22.48
N LYS A 695 12.26 1.15 21.67
CA LYS A 695 11.41 0.14 21.02
C LYS A 695 11.23 0.41 19.52
N ALA A 696 11.50 -0.59 18.70
CA ALA A 696 11.26 -0.56 17.26
C ALA A 696 10.31 -1.70 16.84
N GLU A 697 9.24 -1.38 16.10
CA GLU A 697 8.28 -2.35 15.56
C GLU A 697 8.07 -2.16 14.05
N ASN A 698 8.31 -3.21 13.27
CA ASN A 698 8.08 -3.20 11.82
C ASN A 698 7.27 -4.42 11.35
N PHE A 699 5.99 -4.22 11.05
CA PHE A 699 5.09 -5.28 10.59
C PHE A 699 4.66 -5.04 9.15
N ILE A 700 5.05 -5.94 8.24
CA ILE A 700 4.86 -5.82 6.79
C ILE A 700 4.16 -7.06 6.24
N ARG A 701 3.20 -6.83 5.34
CA ARG A 701 2.66 -7.83 4.42
C ARG A 701 2.81 -7.34 2.98
N SER A 702 3.47 -8.11 2.14
CA SER A 702 3.61 -7.87 0.69
C SER A 702 3.00 -9.01 -0.12
N GLU A 703 2.05 -8.68 -0.98
CA GLU A 703 1.39 -9.62 -1.90
C GLU A 703 1.65 -9.20 -3.35
N VAL A 704 2.16 -10.12 -4.18
CA VAL A 704 2.36 -9.88 -5.62
C VAL A 704 1.71 -11.01 -6.40
N LYS A 705 0.74 -10.67 -7.26
CA LYS A 705 0.00 -11.64 -8.06
C LYS A 705 0.03 -11.27 -9.55
N ALA A 706 0.46 -12.21 -10.39
CA ALA A 706 0.31 -12.15 -11.84
C ALA A 706 -0.62 -13.29 -12.29
N THR A 707 -1.66 -12.98 -13.06
CA THR A 707 -2.62 -13.97 -13.57
C THR A 707 -2.92 -13.73 -15.03
N GLY A 708 -2.74 -14.73 -15.86
CA GLY A 708 -2.96 -14.65 -17.30
C GLY A 708 -3.63 -15.93 -17.76
N LYS A 709 -4.93 -15.89 -18.05
CA LYS A 709 -5.74 -17.06 -18.39
C LYS A 709 -6.57 -16.81 -19.63
N GLN A 710 -6.91 -17.87 -20.35
CA GLN A 710 -7.71 -17.83 -21.57
C GLN A 710 -8.96 -18.66 -21.38
N GLU A 711 -10.08 -18.18 -21.90
CA GLU A 711 -11.34 -18.93 -21.94
C GLU A 711 -11.67 -19.29 -23.40
N GLY A 712 -12.16 -20.51 -23.65
CA GLY A 712 -12.48 -21.01 -24.99
C GLY A 712 -11.50 -22.04 -25.55
N SER A 713 -11.60 -22.35 -26.85
CA SER A 713 -10.75 -23.33 -27.56
C SER A 713 -10.19 -22.69 -28.84
N PRO A 714 -9.24 -21.74 -28.71
CA PRO A 714 -8.59 -21.14 -29.88
C PRO A 714 -7.72 -22.18 -30.62
N ASP A 715 -7.24 -21.90 -31.83
CA ASP A 715 -6.23 -22.75 -32.47
C ASP A 715 -4.87 -22.62 -31.77
N VAL A 716 -4.56 -21.41 -31.26
CA VAL A 716 -3.31 -21.11 -30.53
C VAL A 716 -3.57 -20.34 -29.25
N GLY A 717 -3.04 -20.82 -28.12
CA GLY A 717 -3.09 -20.14 -26.82
C GLY A 717 -1.72 -19.86 -26.21
N VAL A 718 -1.46 -18.63 -25.77
CA VAL A 718 -0.25 -18.26 -24.99
C VAL A 718 -0.60 -17.57 -23.67
N GLY A 719 -0.22 -18.18 -22.54
CA GLY A 719 -0.54 -17.72 -21.17
C GLY A 719 0.70 -17.43 -20.33
N GLY A 720 1.44 -16.36 -20.63
CA GLY A 720 2.75 -16.07 -20.02
C GLY A 720 2.69 -15.15 -18.79
N ASN A 721 3.21 -15.58 -17.65
CA ASN A 721 3.04 -14.85 -16.38
C ASN A 721 4.33 -14.73 -15.57
N PHE A 722 4.61 -13.54 -15.06
CA PHE A 722 5.78 -13.28 -14.23
C PHE A 722 5.40 -12.45 -13.00
N ALA A 723 5.73 -12.96 -11.81
CA ALA A 723 5.61 -12.27 -10.55
C ALA A 723 6.98 -12.17 -9.85
N LEU A 724 7.38 -10.98 -9.45
CA LEU A 724 8.59 -10.72 -8.64
C LEU A 724 8.21 -9.92 -7.40
N ASN A 725 8.61 -10.42 -6.24
CA ASN A 725 8.43 -9.74 -4.96
C ASN A 725 9.77 -9.65 -4.25
N ILE A 726 10.21 -8.43 -3.94
CA ILE A 726 11.44 -8.15 -3.20
C ILE A 726 11.05 -7.45 -1.91
N GLY A 727 11.45 -8.02 -0.77
CA GLY A 727 11.26 -7.43 0.55
C GLY A 727 12.61 -7.30 1.26
N GLU A 728 12.94 -6.10 1.71
CA GLU A 728 14.09 -5.84 2.57
C GLU A 728 13.65 -5.04 3.79
N THR A 729 13.97 -5.53 4.98
CA THR A 729 13.56 -4.85 6.22
C THR A 729 14.68 -4.84 7.25
N ASP A 730 14.94 -3.67 7.81
CA ASP A 730 15.84 -3.47 8.94
C ASP A 730 15.02 -2.95 10.14
N THR A 731 15.16 -3.58 11.30
CA THR A 731 14.45 -3.18 12.53
C THR A 731 15.41 -3.13 13.71
N ASN A 732 15.66 -1.93 14.23
CA ASN A 732 16.79 -1.67 15.12
C ASN A 732 16.36 -0.98 16.42
N ALA A 733 16.67 -1.58 17.57
CA ALA A 733 16.59 -0.94 18.89
C ALA A 733 18.00 -0.78 19.47
N LEU A 734 18.48 0.47 19.58
CA LEU A 734 19.91 0.75 19.77
C LEU A 734 20.18 1.60 21.01
N LEU A 735 21.12 1.14 21.83
CA LEU A 735 21.90 2.00 22.72
C LEU A 735 23.28 2.18 22.10
N GLY A 736 23.51 3.38 21.57
CA GLY A 736 24.64 3.77 20.74
C GLY A 736 25.99 3.67 21.43
N THR A 737 27.04 3.72 20.62
CA THR A 737 28.42 3.66 21.05
C THR A 737 28.72 4.83 21.96
N ASN A 738 29.20 4.55 23.16
CA ASN A 738 29.49 5.57 24.17
C ASN A 738 28.26 6.37 24.67
N ALA A 739 27.03 5.91 24.39
CA ALA A 739 25.85 6.45 25.05
C ALA A 739 25.96 6.20 26.57
N ASN A 740 25.74 7.23 27.39
CA ASN A 740 25.87 7.15 28.84
C ASN A 740 24.51 7.40 29.50
N LEU A 741 23.93 6.35 30.06
CA LEU A 741 22.70 6.40 30.83
C LEU A 741 23.03 6.41 32.32
N THR A 742 22.53 7.41 33.05
CA THR A 742 22.74 7.53 34.50
C THR A 742 21.41 7.57 35.24
N GLY A 743 21.35 6.94 36.41
CA GLY A 743 20.18 7.00 37.29
C GLY A 743 18.97 6.15 36.88
N ALA A 744 18.99 5.49 35.72
CA ALA A 744 17.89 4.65 35.25
C ALA A 744 17.60 3.48 36.19
N GLY A 745 16.31 3.19 36.42
CA GLY A 745 15.84 1.98 37.10
C GLY A 745 15.97 0.78 36.17
N ASP A 746 14.94 0.57 35.36
CA ASP A 746 14.91 -0.45 34.31
C ASP A 746 15.41 0.09 32.95
N LEU A 747 15.99 -0.80 32.14
CA LEU A 747 16.27 -0.55 30.72
C LEU A 747 15.65 -1.65 29.85
N THR A 748 14.74 -1.27 28.96
CA THR A 748 14.16 -2.14 27.94
C THR A 748 14.62 -1.71 26.56
N LEU A 749 15.22 -2.62 25.79
CA LEU A 749 15.40 -2.48 24.36
C LEU A 749 14.67 -3.60 23.64
N ALA A 750 13.77 -3.26 22.73
CA ALA A 750 12.95 -4.24 22.03
C ALA A 750 12.84 -3.93 20.54
N ALA A 751 13.33 -4.83 19.69
CA ALA A 751 13.09 -4.82 18.25
C ALA A 751 12.15 -5.98 17.88
N GLY A 752 11.01 -5.67 17.27
CA GLY A 752 10.02 -6.65 16.83
C GLY A 752 9.69 -6.50 15.35
N SER A 753 9.75 -7.58 14.58
CA SER A 753 9.36 -7.55 13.17
C SER A 753 8.52 -8.75 12.76
N ARG A 754 7.63 -8.53 11.79
CA ARG A 754 6.77 -9.57 11.22
C ARG A 754 6.61 -9.29 9.73
N ASN A 755 7.17 -10.15 8.90
CA ASN A 755 7.23 -9.94 7.46
C ASN A 755 6.59 -11.15 6.74
N ASP A 756 5.50 -10.90 6.03
CA ASP A 756 4.72 -11.90 5.29
C ASP A 756 4.75 -11.56 3.80
N MET A 757 5.45 -12.37 3.00
CA MET A 757 5.54 -12.23 1.55
C MET A 757 4.79 -13.36 0.86
N ASP A 758 3.94 -12.99 -0.08
CA ASP A 758 3.15 -13.92 -0.87
C ASP A 758 3.22 -13.57 -2.35
N THR A 759 3.81 -14.45 -3.15
CA THR A 759 4.07 -14.21 -4.57
C THR A 759 3.46 -15.32 -5.40
N ARG A 760 2.53 -14.95 -6.29
CA ARG A 760 1.80 -15.90 -7.12
C ARG A 760 1.90 -15.52 -8.59
N ALA A 761 2.27 -16.47 -9.42
CA ALA A 761 2.06 -16.40 -10.86
C ALA A 761 1.13 -17.56 -11.26
N GLU A 762 0.04 -17.24 -11.94
CA GLU A 762 -0.94 -18.20 -12.43
C GLU A 762 -1.12 -18.02 -13.94
N GLY A 763 -0.77 -19.03 -14.71
CA GLY A 763 -0.96 -19.05 -16.15
C GLY A 763 -1.94 -20.12 -16.59
N GLY A 764 -2.70 -19.82 -17.64
CA GLY A 764 -3.50 -20.81 -18.35
C GLY A 764 -3.54 -20.48 -19.84
N ALA A 765 -3.38 -21.51 -20.66
CA ALA A 765 -3.53 -21.40 -22.12
C ALA A 765 -4.37 -22.58 -22.61
N ALA A 766 -5.30 -22.30 -23.53
CA ALA A 766 -6.15 -23.29 -24.17
C ALA A 766 -5.91 -23.30 -25.69
N GLY A 767 -6.19 -24.41 -26.37
CA GLY A 767 -6.26 -24.46 -27.85
C GLY A 767 -5.50 -25.60 -28.52
N ASP A 768 -5.51 -25.72 -29.84
CA ASP A 768 -4.77 -26.83 -30.49
C ASP A 768 -3.27 -26.79 -30.17
N THR A 769 -2.66 -25.60 -30.23
CA THR A 769 -1.31 -25.33 -29.70
C THR A 769 -1.37 -24.40 -28.50
N ALA A 770 -0.94 -24.85 -27.31
CA ALA A 770 -0.98 -24.04 -26.09
C ALA A 770 0.39 -23.94 -25.38
N VAL A 771 0.79 -22.74 -24.97
CA VAL A 771 2.08 -22.48 -24.28
C VAL A 771 1.88 -21.61 -23.04
N THR A 772 2.28 -22.12 -21.87
CA THR A 772 2.05 -21.47 -20.57
C THR A 772 3.37 -21.36 -19.77
N PRO A 773 4.19 -20.32 -19.99
CA PRO A 773 5.35 -20.06 -19.15
C PRO A 773 4.95 -19.25 -17.91
N VAL A 774 5.25 -19.75 -16.71
CA VAL A 774 4.88 -19.14 -15.44
C VAL A 774 6.10 -19.05 -14.53
N VAL A 775 6.39 -17.85 -14.03
CA VAL A 775 7.54 -17.60 -13.14
C VAL A 775 7.09 -16.78 -11.94
N ALA A 776 7.39 -17.27 -10.73
CA ALA A 776 7.21 -16.55 -9.49
C ALA A 776 8.54 -16.53 -8.73
N ILE A 777 9.00 -15.34 -8.32
CA ILE A 777 10.25 -15.14 -7.58
C ILE A 777 9.98 -14.27 -6.35
N SER A 778 10.37 -14.77 -5.19
CA SER A 778 10.41 -13.99 -3.95
C SER A 778 11.84 -13.91 -3.43
N VAL A 779 12.26 -12.70 -3.03
CA VAL A 779 13.53 -12.45 -2.35
C VAL A 779 13.24 -11.64 -1.10
N SER A 780 13.52 -12.20 0.07
CA SER A 780 13.33 -11.57 1.37
C SER A 780 14.66 -11.49 2.12
N ASN A 781 14.99 -10.32 2.66
CA ASN A 781 16.12 -10.08 3.55
C ASN A 781 15.64 -9.27 4.76
N ASN A 782 15.58 -9.90 5.93
CA ASN A 782 15.04 -9.31 7.13
C ASN A 782 16.05 -9.36 8.27
N GLU A 783 16.33 -8.20 8.86
CA GLU A 783 17.25 -8.03 9.97
C GLU A 783 16.54 -7.35 11.15
N THR A 784 16.63 -7.96 12.33
CA THR A 784 16.02 -7.44 13.56
C THR A 784 17.03 -7.50 14.68
N GLN A 785 17.40 -6.33 15.20
CA GLN A 785 18.53 -6.19 16.09
C GLN A 785 18.22 -5.38 17.35
N THR A 786 18.82 -5.82 18.45
CA THR A 786 18.93 -5.06 19.68
C THR A 786 20.39 -4.99 20.11
N LEU A 787 20.97 -3.79 20.12
CA LEU A 787 22.41 -3.62 20.32
C LEU A 787 22.70 -2.62 21.45
N LEU A 788 23.55 -3.03 22.39
CA LEU A 788 24.11 -2.16 23.42
C LEU A 788 25.61 -1.98 23.17
N LYS A 789 25.99 -0.90 22.49
CA LYS A 789 27.33 -0.68 21.92
C LYS A 789 28.25 0.10 22.86
N ALA A 790 29.57 -0.14 22.77
CA ALA A 790 30.61 0.70 23.39
C ALA A 790 31.98 0.53 22.72
N GLU A 791 32.87 1.52 22.91
CA GLU A 791 34.27 1.51 22.47
C GLU A 791 35.21 1.71 23.68
N SER A 792 35.47 0.64 24.45
CA SER A 792 36.52 0.42 25.49
C SER A 792 36.82 1.50 26.57
N LEU A 793 36.32 2.73 26.50
CA LEU A 793 36.75 3.90 27.30
C LEU A 793 35.70 4.39 28.30
N LEU A 794 34.48 3.86 28.28
CA LEU A 794 33.46 4.22 29.28
C LEU A 794 33.58 3.36 30.54
N GLY A 795 33.26 3.97 31.69
CA GLY A 795 33.03 3.21 32.92
C GLY A 795 31.81 2.30 32.81
N THR A 796 31.66 1.38 33.75
CA THR A 796 30.54 0.43 33.83
C THR A 796 29.20 1.15 33.87
N MET A 797 28.30 0.80 32.94
CA MET A 797 26.91 1.28 32.96
C MET A 797 26.18 0.64 34.15
N THR A 798 25.51 1.44 34.97
CA THR A 798 24.78 0.94 36.15
C THR A 798 23.29 1.22 36.00
N LEU A 799 22.48 0.17 36.17
CA LEU A 799 21.02 0.23 36.24
C LEU A 799 20.59 -0.04 37.69
N GLY A 800 19.51 0.61 38.12
CA GLY A 800 18.92 0.40 39.44
C GLY A 800 18.30 -0.99 39.59
N ASP A 801 17.67 -1.48 38.53
CA ASP A 801 16.85 -2.69 38.50
C ASP A 801 17.22 -3.55 37.27
N ASP A 802 16.29 -3.84 36.35
CA ASP A 802 16.43 -4.88 35.32
C ASP A 802 16.95 -4.35 33.97
N LEU A 803 17.63 -5.23 33.22
CA LEU A 803 17.85 -5.11 31.77
C LEU A 803 16.99 -6.14 31.02
N LEU A 804 16.18 -5.68 30.07
CA LEU A 804 15.50 -6.51 29.09
C LEU A 804 15.92 -6.10 27.67
N ALA A 805 16.55 -7.00 26.92
CA ALA A 805 16.95 -6.80 25.54
C ALA A 805 16.38 -7.91 24.65
N THR A 806 15.52 -7.58 23.70
CA THR A 806 14.80 -8.56 22.87
C THR A 806 14.79 -8.22 21.40
N ALA A 807 15.20 -9.16 20.55
CA ALA A 807 14.96 -9.13 19.11
C ALA A 807 14.03 -10.30 18.75
N ASP A 808 12.82 -10.02 18.25
CA ASP A 808 11.83 -11.03 17.83
C ASP A 808 11.47 -10.82 16.36
N HIS A 809 11.86 -11.76 15.50
CA HIS A 809 11.56 -11.76 14.07
C HIS A 809 10.64 -12.92 13.68
N GLN A 810 9.59 -12.62 12.92
CA GLN A 810 8.68 -13.60 12.33
C GLN A 810 8.57 -13.41 10.81
N GLY A 811 9.17 -14.32 10.04
CA GLY A 811 9.18 -14.30 8.57
C GLY A 811 8.30 -15.37 7.93
N SER A 812 7.61 -15.04 6.84
CA SER A 812 6.98 -16.00 5.94
C SER A 812 7.19 -15.59 4.50
N VAL A 813 7.67 -16.50 3.66
CA VAL A 813 7.79 -16.29 2.22
C VAL A 813 7.10 -17.44 1.50
N LYS A 814 6.07 -17.14 0.72
CA LYS A 814 5.35 -18.09 -0.11
C LYS A 814 5.48 -17.69 -1.56
N THR A 815 5.93 -18.62 -2.39
CA THR A 815 6.10 -18.42 -3.82
C THR A 815 5.41 -19.56 -4.55
N SER A 816 4.41 -19.26 -5.38
CA SER A 816 3.72 -20.26 -6.19
C SER A 816 3.68 -19.88 -7.68
N ALA A 817 4.05 -20.82 -8.54
CA ALA A 817 3.93 -20.71 -9.99
C ALA A 817 3.06 -21.87 -10.51
N GLU A 818 1.82 -21.59 -10.90
CA GLU A 818 0.89 -22.59 -11.44
C GLU A 818 0.60 -22.31 -12.90
N GLY A 819 0.88 -23.28 -13.77
CA GLY A 819 0.63 -23.24 -15.20
C GLY A 819 -0.31 -24.37 -15.58
N ASP A 820 -1.47 -24.02 -16.13
CA ASP A 820 -2.49 -24.97 -16.57
C ASP A 820 -2.67 -24.88 -18.09
N THR A 821 -1.94 -25.73 -18.82
CA THR A 821 -2.02 -25.80 -20.27
C THR A 821 -3.05 -26.83 -20.69
N THR A 822 -4.04 -26.44 -21.50
CA THR A 822 -5.00 -27.35 -22.12
C THR A 822 -4.80 -27.32 -23.62
N SER A 823 -4.35 -28.42 -24.24
CA SER A 823 -4.07 -28.43 -25.68
C SER A 823 -4.74 -29.56 -26.46
N GLY A 824 -5.29 -29.22 -27.64
CA GLY A 824 -5.79 -30.18 -28.63
C GLY A 824 -4.68 -31.07 -29.20
N ASP A 825 -3.55 -30.45 -29.58
CA ASP A 825 -2.42 -31.08 -30.26
C ASP A 825 -1.07 -30.91 -29.54
N THR A 826 -0.54 -29.68 -29.47
CA THR A 826 0.79 -29.38 -28.89
C THR A 826 0.67 -28.50 -27.66
N GLY A 827 1.08 -28.98 -26.50
CA GLY A 827 1.01 -28.26 -25.23
C GLY A 827 2.36 -28.17 -24.54
N VAL A 828 2.78 -26.97 -24.15
CA VAL A 828 4.01 -26.73 -23.36
C VAL A 828 3.68 -25.88 -22.14
N GLY A 829 3.68 -26.49 -20.95
CA GLY A 829 3.59 -25.80 -19.66
C GLY A 829 4.93 -25.79 -18.94
N VAL A 830 5.44 -24.62 -18.56
CA VAL A 830 6.66 -24.50 -17.76
C VAL A 830 6.43 -23.57 -16.57
N SER A 831 6.66 -24.06 -15.36
CA SER A 831 6.47 -23.31 -14.12
C SER A 831 7.75 -23.27 -13.28
N LEU A 832 8.17 -22.07 -12.87
CA LEU A 832 9.32 -21.85 -11.99
C LEU A 832 8.88 -21.07 -10.74
N ALA A 833 9.11 -21.66 -9.57
CA ALA A 833 9.00 -20.96 -8.28
C ALA A 833 10.38 -20.87 -7.62
N LEU A 834 10.84 -19.65 -7.32
CA LEU A 834 12.07 -19.40 -6.57
C LEU A 834 11.76 -18.58 -5.32
N SER A 835 12.05 -19.14 -4.14
CA SER A 835 11.80 -18.49 -2.86
C SER A 835 13.09 -18.40 -2.05
N ILE A 836 13.60 -17.18 -1.87
CA ILE A 836 14.83 -16.90 -1.11
C ILE A 836 14.44 -16.10 0.13
N GLY A 837 14.68 -16.65 1.32
CA GLY A 837 14.52 -15.96 2.59
C GLY A 837 15.83 -15.91 3.37
N THR A 838 16.20 -14.72 3.84
CA THR A 838 17.31 -14.50 4.77
C THR A 838 16.79 -13.73 5.97
N ASP A 839 16.77 -14.38 7.13
CA ASP A 839 16.18 -13.82 8.34
C ASP A 839 17.19 -13.81 9.49
N MET A 840 17.30 -12.70 10.20
CA MET A 840 18.18 -12.56 11.35
C MET A 840 17.52 -11.87 12.54
N ALA A 841 17.60 -12.51 13.70
CA ALA A 841 17.37 -11.89 15.00
C ALA A 841 18.68 -11.86 15.80
N LEU A 842 19.13 -10.67 16.21
CA LEU A 842 20.38 -10.47 16.94
C LEU A 842 20.17 -9.63 18.20
N VAL A 843 20.61 -10.14 19.34
CA VAL A 843 20.83 -9.35 20.56
C VAL A 843 22.30 -9.38 20.94
N ALA A 844 22.92 -8.21 21.11
CA ALA A 844 24.32 -8.11 21.51
C ALA A 844 24.56 -7.07 22.60
N LEU A 845 25.25 -7.50 23.67
CA LEU A 845 25.84 -6.62 24.68
C LEU A 845 27.34 -6.49 24.43
N SER A 846 27.77 -5.28 24.09
CA SER A 846 29.16 -4.92 23.79
C SER A 846 29.72 -3.89 24.79
N ARG A 847 29.17 -3.82 26.01
CA ARG A 847 29.58 -2.87 27.05
C ARG A 847 29.56 -3.47 28.46
N ASP A 848 30.34 -2.88 29.36
CA ASP A 848 30.29 -3.20 30.79
C ASP A 848 28.94 -2.81 31.40
N LEU A 849 28.37 -3.70 32.20
CA LEU A 849 27.02 -3.57 32.76
C LEU A 849 27.00 -3.99 34.23
N ASN A 850 26.26 -3.25 35.05
CA ASN A 850 25.87 -3.62 36.40
C ASN A 850 24.37 -3.37 36.55
N ALA A 851 23.56 -4.43 36.46
CA ALA A 851 22.12 -4.38 36.67
C ALA A 851 21.80 -4.76 38.13
N GLY A 852 20.99 -3.94 38.82
CA GLY A 852 20.60 -4.20 40.20
C GLY A 852 19.70 -5.44 40.36
N GLY A 853 18.98 -5.82 39.30
CA GLY A 853 18.11 -6.99 39.21
C GLY A 853 18.54 -7.99 38.13
N LEU A 854 17.60 -8.41 37.29
CA LEU A 854 17.78 -9.37 36.20
C LEU A 854 18.47 -8.73 34.99
N ALA A 855 19.17 -9.54 34.20
CA ALA A 855 19.53 -9.15 32.83
C ALA A 855 19.14 -10.26 31.85
N THR A 856 18.28 -9.93 30.90
CA THR A 856 17.74 -10.88 29.91
C THR A 856 18.03 -10.41 28.50
N LEU A 857 18.73 -11.24 27.73
CA LEU A 857 18.99 -11.06 26.30
C LEU A 857 18.30 -12.20 25.55
N THR A 858 17.27 -11.89 24.74
CA THR A 858 16.52 -12.89 23.97
C THR A 858 16.52 -12.55 22.49
N ALA A 859 17.09 -13.42 21.66
CA ALA A 859 16.95 -13.38 20.20
C ALA A 859 16.04 -14.51 19.76
N ARG A 860 14.92 -14.18 19.09
CA ARG A 860 13.95 -15.13 18.57
C ARG A 860 13.76 -14.91 17.08
N ASN A 861 13.88 -15.98 16.30
CA ASN A 861 13.60 -16.01 14.87
C ASN A 861 12.66 -17.18 14.57
N VAL A 862 11.53 -16.88 13.95
CA VAL A 862 10.59 -17.87 13.40
C VAL A 862 10.44 -17.59 11.92
N SER A 863 10.86 -18.51 11.06
CA SER A 863 10.76 -18.33 9.61
C SER A 863 10.10 -19.50 8.89
N SER A 864 9.39 -19.19 7.82
CA SER A 864 8.79 -20.19 6.93
C SER A 864 9.03 -19.80 5.48
N ASN A 865 9.45 -20.75 4.65
CA ASN A 865 9.73 -20.53 3.23
C ASN A 865 9.09 -21.64 2.39
N SER A 866 8.32 -21.29 1.37
CA SER A 866 7.63 -22.26 0.51
C SER A 866 7.78 -21.87 -0.95
N ALA A 867 8.39 -22.73 -1.75
CA ALA A 867 8.39 -22.64 -3.20
C ALA A 867 7.54 -23.77 -3.79
N LYS A 868 6.51 -23.44 -4.56
CA LYS A 868 5.64 -24.42 -5.22
C LYS A 868 5.49 -24.11 -6.69
N SER A 869 5.79 -25.08 -7.54
CA SER A 869 5.55 -24.97 -8.97
C SER A 869 4.74 -26.14 -9.46
N LYS A 870 3.75 -25.85 -10.29
CA LYS A 870 2.92 -26.84 -10.94
C LYS A 870 2.82 -26.47 -12.41
N ALA A 871 3.17 -27.40 -13.27
CA ALA A 871 2.92 -27.32 -14.70
C ALA A 871 2.07 -28.54 -15.08
N SER A 872 0.86 -28.30 -15.57
CA SER A 872 0.02 -29.34 -16.16
C SER A 872 -0.13 -29.12 -17.65
N VAL A 873 -0.23 -30.24 -18.38
CA VAL A 873 -0.72 -30.24 -19.75
C VAL A 873 -1.84 -31.28 -19.86
N ALA A 874 -3.06 -30.82 -20.08
CA ALA A 874 -4.24 -31.65 -20.39
C ALA A 874 -4.38 -31.82 -21.91
N GLY A 875 -4.69 -33.03 -22.38
CA GLY A 875 -4.98 -33.28 -23.80
C GLY A 875 -6.44 -32.98 -24.16
N GLY A 876 -6.66 -32.46 -25.36
CA GLY A 876 -7.98 -32.21 -25.93
C GLY A 876 -8.68 -33.50 -26.34
N ASP A 877 -10.00 -33.44 -26.30
CA ASP A 877 -10.92 -34.54 -26.57
C ASP A 877 -10.72 -35.09 -28.00
N SER A 878 -10.72 -36.42 -28.15
CA SER A 878 -10.65 -37.11 -29.46
C SER A 878 -12.04 -37.12 -30.12
N ALA A 879 -12.62 -35.96 -30.39
CA ALA A 879 -13.94 -35.88 -31.01
C ALA A 879 -13.92 -35.93 -32.55
N ASP A 880 -12.77 -35.77 -33.19
CA ASP A 880 -12.66 -35.84 -34.66
C ASP A 880 -11.82 -37.03 -35.12
N GLU A 881 -12.36 -38.23 -34.95
CA GLU A 881 -12.01 -39.34 -35.86
C GLU A 881 -12.85 -39.15 -37.13
N PRO A 882 -12.24 -39.04 -38.33
CA PRO A 882 -12.99 -39.00 -39.57
C PRO A 882 -13.87 -40.25 -39.69
N ALA A 883 -15.14 -40.09 -40.05
CA ALA A 883 -16.02 -41.22 -40.32
C ALA A 883 -15.38 -42.16 -41.36
N GLU A 884 -15.25 -43.45 -41.04
CA GLU A 884 -14.72 -44.44 -41.99
C GLU A 884 -15.49 -44.40 -43.31
N GLY A 885 -14.81 -44.00 -44.39
CA GLY A 885 -15.32 -44.04 -45.75
C GLY A 885 -15.71 -42.70 -46.39
N SER A 886 -15.33 -41.55 -45.85
CA SER A 886 -15.43 -40.26 -46.59
C SER A 886 -14.25 -40.09 -47.57
N PRO A 887 -14.45 -39.47 -48.76
CA PRO A 887 -13.43 -39.40 -49.80
C PRO A 887 -12.47 -38.20 -49.66
N GLU A 888 -12.03 -37.90 -48.44
CA GLU A 888 -11.10 -36.81 -48.13
C GLU A 888 -9.79 -37.36 -47.54
N GLU A 889 -9.19 -38.32 -48.25
CA GLU A 889 -7.77 -38.59 -48.11
C GLU A 889 -6.99 -37.54 -48.91
N SER A 890 -6.22 -36.74 -48.16
CA SER A 890 -4.98 -36.05 -48.55
C SER A 890 -5.05 -34.52 -48.51
N GLN A 891 -4.25 -33.99 -47.58
CA GLN A 891 -3.68 -32.62 -47.47
C GLN A 891 -4.31 -31.71 -46.41
N GLY A 892 -4.07 -32.04 -45.14
CA GLY A 892 -4.02 -31.06 -44.04
C GLY A 892 -2.56 -30.77 -43.63
N GLY A 893 -2.32 -29.60 -43.02
CA GLY A 893 -1.03 -29.23 -42.40
C GLY A 893 0.01 -28.55 -43.32
N VAL A 894 1.23 -28.39 -42.81
CA VAL A 894 2.39 -27.78 -43.50
C VAL A 894 2.66 -28.36 -44.90
N ASN A 895 2.30 -29.61 -45.16
CA ASN A 895 2.40 -30.23 -46.48
C ASN A 895 1.46 -29.61 -47.53
N LYS A 896 0.27 -29.15 -47.11
CA LYS A 896 -0.65 -28.39 -47.97
C LYS A 896 -0.09 -27.00 -48.25
N GLN A 897 0.47 -26.32 -47.27
CA GLN A 897 1.14 -25.03 -47.50
C GLN A 897 2.36 -25.15 -48.41
N VAL A 898 3.15 -26.24 -48.30
CA VAL A 898 4.28 -26.53 -49.19
C VAL A 898 3.81 -27.00 -50.59
N ALA A 899 2.63 -27.61 -50.71
CA ALA A 899 2.01 -27.93 -52.00
C ALA A 899 1.44 -26.67 -52.67
N ASP A 900 0.68 -25.85 -51.95
CA ASP A 900 0.07 -24.62 -52.43
C ASP A 900 1.13 -23.58 -52.83
N ASN A 901 2.23 -23.44 -52.06
CA ASN A 901 3.37 -22.58 -52.44
C ASN A 901 4.14 -23.11 -53.66
N ARG A 902 4.20 -24.43 -53.85
CA ARG A 902 4.85 -25.07 -55.00
C ARG A 902 3.99 -25.01 -56.26
N ASP A 903 2.68 -25.10 -56.12
CA ASP A 903 1.71 -24.95 -57.19
C ASP A 903 1.62 -23.48 -57.61
N LEU A 904 1.67 -22.54 -56.66
CA LEU A 904 1.82 -21.12 -56.93
C LEU A 904 3.14 -20.82 -57.67
N ALA A 905 4.26 -21.42 -57.25
CA ALA A 905 5.56 -21.28 -57.91
C ALA A 905 5.60 -21.95 -59.31
N SER A 906 4.98 -23.12 -59.47
CA SER A 906 4.89 -23.83 -60.76
C SER A 906 3.98 -23.11 -61.74
N ASN A 907 2.84 -22.57 -61.28
CA ASN A 907 1.93 -21.80 -62.10
C ASN A 907 2.57 -20.48 -62.56
N ARG A 908 3.39 -19.82 -61.72
CA ARG A 908 4.21 -18.67 -62.11
C ARG A 908 5.32 -19.05 -63.10
N ALA A 909 5.99 -20.19 -62.91
CA ALA A 909 7.03 -20.68 -63.82
C ALA A 909 6.49 -21.07 -65.21
N SER A 910 5.31 -21.69 -65.26
CA SER A 910 4.63 -22.04 -66.52
C SER A 910 4.05 -20.83 -67.24
N ALA A 911 3.62 -19.79 -66.52
CA ALA A 911 3.15 -18.52 -67.11
C ALA A 911 4.27 -17.72 -67.79
N GLU A 912 5.53 -17.88 -67.35
CA GLU A 912 6.73 -17.27 -67.93
C GLU A 912 7.50 -18.20 -68.89
N GLY A 913 6.90 -19.34 -69.28
CA GLY A 913 7.44 -20.26 -70.30
C GLY A 913 8.53 -21.22 -69.83
N GLY A 914 8.69 -21.44 -68.52
CA GLY A 914 9.58 -22.45 -67.94
C GLY A 914 8.96 -23.86 -67.93
N ASP A 915 9.80 -24.88 -68.12
CA ASP A 915 9.38 -26.29 -68.18
C ASP A 915 9.23 -26.88 -66.76
N SER A 916 8.09 -27.51 -66.49
CA SER A 916 7.71 -28.01 -65.16
C SER A 916 8.27 -29.42 -64.94
N ALA A 917 9.42 -29.52 -64.26
CA ALA A 917 9.96 -30.80 -63.79
C ALA A 917 9.59 -31.04 -62.32
N THR A 918 8.87 -32.13 -62.06
CA THR A 918 8.46 -32.61 -60.74
C THR A 918 9.47 -33.58 -60.12
N PRO A 919 10.13 -33.23 -58.99
CA PRO A 919 10.67 -34.21 -58.06
C PRO A 919 9.62 -34.55 -56.99
N SER A 920 9.37 -35.84 -56.79
CA SER A 920 8.57 -36.39 -55.69
C SER A 920 9.42 -36.47 -54.41
N THR A 921 8.91 -35.99 -53.28
CA THR A 921 9.45 -36.32 -51.95
C THR A 921 8.81 -37.61 -51.44
N SER A 922 9.04 -38.71 -52.16
CA SER A 922 8.83 -40.04 -51.60
C SER A 922 10.05 -40.39 -50.75
N GLY A 923 9.95 -40.22 -49.43
CA GLY A 923 10.85 -40.85 -48.47
C GLY A 923 11.23 -39.99 -47.27
N ALA A 924 10.82 -40.45 -46.09
CA ALA A 924 11.13 -39.96 -44.74
C ALA A 924 10.39 -38.68 -44.31
N SER A 925 9.06 -38.80 -44.21
CA SER A 925 8.28 -38.05 -43.24
C SER A 925 8.61 -38.55 -41.83
N ALA A 926 8.59 -37.66 -40.84
CA ALA A 926 8.48 -38.02 -39.43
C ALA A 926 7.01 -38.36 -39.05
N GLU A 927 6.22 -38.80 -40.03
CA GLU A 927 4.99 -39.54 -39.80
C GLU A 927 5.34 -40.89 -39.16
N GLY A 928 5.20 -40.95 -37.83
CA GLY A 928 4.46 -42.06 -37.26
C GLY A 928 3.10 -42.12 -37.97
N ALA A 929 2.57 -43.32 -38.19
CA ALA A 929 1.25 -43.46 -38.77
C ALA A 929 0.22 -43.00 -37.73
N GLY A 930 -0.10 -41.70 -37.71
CA GLY A 930 -0.98 -41.05 -36.73
C GLY A 930 -0.56 -39.58 -36.54
N GLY A 931 -1.51 -38.66 -36.41
CA GLY A 931 -1.23 -37.26 -36.06
C GLY A 931 -0.83 -37.13 -34.59
N ASP A 932 0.40 -37.52 -34.25
CA ASP A 932 0.81 -37.70 -32.85
C ASP A 932 0.96 -36.37 -32.10
N LYS A 933 0.19 -36.22 -31.01
CA LYS A 933 0.13 -35.04 -30.13
C LYS A 933 1.38 -34.92 -29.24
N VAL A 934 1.86 -33.71 -28.92
CA VAL A 934 3.09 -33.47 -28.10
C VAL A 934 2.77 -32.64 -26.86
N GLN A 935 2.94 -33.25 -25.68
CA GLN A 935 2.67 -32.60 -24.39
C GLN A 935 3.92 -32.52 -23.54
N VAL A 936 4.30 -31.33 -23.07
CA VAL A 936 5.47 -31.07 -22.23
C VAL A 936 5.08 -30.28 -20.98
N ALA A 937 5.22 -30.89 -19.81
CA ALA A 937 5.10 -30.26 -18.51
C ALA A 937 6.49 -30.15 -17.85
N GLY A 938 6.89 -28.94 -17.45
CA GLY A 938 8.15 -28.67 -16.74
C GLY A 938 7.91 -27.86 -15.47
N ALA A 939 8.25 -28.40 -14.30
CA ALA A 939 8.13 -27.69 -13.03
C ALA A 939 9.48 -27.62 -12.31
N ILE A 940 9.88 -26.41 -11.89
CA ILE A 940 11.09 -26.18 -11.10
C ILE A 940 10.71 -25.40 -9.85
N SER A 941 11.07 -25.92 -8.68
CA SER A 941 10.89 -25.23 -7.40
C SER A 941 12.21 -25.16 -6.66
N VAL A 942 12.60 -23.96 -6.23
CA VAL A 942 13.82 -23.72 -5.47
C VAL A 942 13.47 -22.92 -4.22
N GLY A 943 13.66 -23.54 -3.05
CA GLY A 943 13.58 -22.89 -1.74
C GLY A 943 14.97 -22.72 -1.16
N ILE A 944 15.35 -21.49 -0.80
CA ILE A 944 16.58 -21.18 -0.07
C ILE A 944 16.18 -20.41 1.18
N GLN A 945 16.46 -20.97 2.36
CA GLN A 945 16.23 -20.32 3.63
C GLN A 945 17.54 -20.22 4.41
N SER A 946 17.92 -19.01 4.82
CA SER A 946 18.97 -18.75 5.80
C SER A 946 18.35 -18.08 7.01
N SER A 947 18.33 -18.76 8.15
CA SER A 947 17.76 -18.25 9.39
C SER A 947 18.81 -18.19 10.49
N THR A 948 18.93 -17.05 11.14
CA THR A 948 19.87 -16.80 12.24
C THR A 948 19.14 -16.22 13.45
N ALA A 949 19.35 -16.84 14.60
CA ALA A 949 19.04 -16.27 15.91
C ALA A 949 20.33 -16.27 16.73
N ARG A 950 20.69 -15.11 17.30
CA ARG A 950 21.91 -14.97 18.09
C ARG A 950 21.70 -14.04 19.30
N ALA A 951 21.93 -14.56 20.50
CA ALA A 951 22.06 -13.77 21.70
C ALA A 951 23.51 -13.83 22.20
N ARG A 952 24.18 -12.69 22.34
CA ARG A 952 25.60 -12.67 22.74
C ARG A 952 25.98 -11.58 23.74
N ILE A 953 26.96 -11.92 24.58
CA ILE A 953 27.80 -10.97 25.31
C ILE A 953 29.19 -11.03 24.70
N ASP A 954 29.76 -9.88 24.35
CA ASP A 954 31.07 -9.79 23.70
C ASP A 954 32.23 -10.02 24.65
N ASN A 955 33.45 -10.03 24.12
CA ASN A 955 34.67 -10.32 24.88
C ASN A 955 35.15 -9.09 25.66
N ASN A 956 35.94 -9.35 26.70
CA ASN A 956 36.59 -8.36 27.56
C ASN A 956 35.62 -7.42 28.28
N LEU A 957 34.44 -7.92 28.65
CA LEU A 957 33.43 -7.17 29.38
C LEU A 957 33.36 -7.61 30.84
N THR A 958 32.92 -6.70 31.71
CA THR A 958 32.50 -6.97 33.08
C THR A 958 30.99 -6.79 33.16
N VAL A 959 30.27 -7.88 33.47
CA VAL A 959 28.81 -7.88 33.62
C VAL A 959 28.46 -8.37 35.01
N ALA A 960 27.67 -7.58 35.74
CA ALA A 960 27.11 -7.93 37.03
C ALA A 960 25.58 -7.84 37.01
N THR A 961 24.91 -8.81 37.64
CA THR A 961 23.46 -8.82 37.85
C THR A 961 23.16 -9.14 39.32
N GLY A 962 22.20 -8.42 39.90
CA GLY A 962 21.84 -8.56 41.30
C GLY A 962 22.77 -7.81 42.26
N THR A 963 22.25 -7.52 43.45
CA THR A 963 23.01 -7.14 44.64
C THR A 963 23.12 -8.33 45.60
N VAL A 964 24.05 -8.29 46.57
CA VAL A 964 24.22 -9.39 47.54
C VAL A 964 22.92 -9.60 48.34
N GLY A 965 22.13 -10.60 47.96
CA GLY A 965 20.84 -10.96 48.57
C GLY A 965 19.58 -10.76 47.72
N SER A 966 19.69 -10.34 46.45
CA SER A 966 18.60 -10.35 45.45
C SER A 966 18.64 -11.61 44.56
N ASP A 967 17.67 -11.79 43.65
CA ASP A 967 17.60 -12.91 42.68
C ASP A 967 18.10 -12.48 41.27
N GLY A 968 19.32 -11.95 41.16
CA GLY A 968 19.86 -11.37 39.92
C GLY A 968 20.38 -12.40 38.92
N VAL A 969 19.50 -13.00 38.13
CA VAL A 969 19.84 -13.98 37.08
C VAL A 969 20.22 -13.29 35.76
N LEU A 970 21.32 -13.75 35.15
CA LEU A 970 21.68 -13.42 33.76
C LEU A 970 21.15 -14.49 32.81
N THR A 971 20.32 -14.10 31.85
CA THR A 971 19.72 -14.99 30.84
C THR A 971 20.16 -14.59 29.43
N LEU A 972 20.79 -15.52 28.71
CA LEU A 972 21.02 -15.46 27.27
C LEU A 972 20.21 -16.55 26.60
N LYS A 973 19.21 -16.15 25.82
CA LYS A 973 18.30 -17.06 25.14
C LYS A 973 18.31 -16.80 23.64
N SER A 974 18.60 -17.83 22.87
CA SER A 974 18.49 -17.84 21.42
C SER A 974 17.44 -18.88 21.02
N GLU A 975 16.44 -18.46 20.26
CA GLU A 975 15.34 -19.28 19.78
C GLU A 975 15.24 -19.20 18.27
N ASN A 976 15.39 -20.33 17.58
CA ASN A 976 15.25 -20.38 16.14
C ASN A 976 14.30 -21.52 15.74
N ASN A 977 13.26 -21.21 14.97
CA ASN A 977 12.44 -22.19 14.28
C ASN A 977 12.37 -21.81 12.79
N SER A 978 12.63 -22.77 11.92
CA SER A 978 12.67 -22.52 10.49
C SER A 978 12.16 -23.71 9.73
N ASP A 979 11.17 -23.43 8.89
CA ASP A 979 10.55 -24.40 8.01
C ASP A 979 10.80 -23.97 6.56
N SER A 980 11.20 -24.91 5.70
CA SER A 980 11.39 -24.63 4.27
C SER A 980 10.97 -25.81 3.41
N GLU A 981 10.14 -25.54 2.39
CA GLU A 981 9.66 -26.54 1.45
C GLU A 981 9.84 -26.12 -0.02
N ALA A 982 10.13 -27.10 -0.87
CA ALA A 982 10.10 -26.95 -2.32
C ALA A 982 9.25 -28.08 -2.95
N VAL A 983 8.21 -27.75 -3.71
CA VAL A 983 7.32 -28.75 -4.34
C VAL A 983 7.20 -28.45 -5.83
N ALA A 984 7.66 -29.37 -6.68
CA ALA A 984 7.53 -29.27 -8.12
C ALA A 984 6.62 -30.39 -8.65
N ASP A 985 5.54 -30.04 -9.35
CA ASP A 985 4.62 -30.98 -9.98
C ASP A 985 4.54 -30.74 -11.48
N ALA A 986 5.06 -31.68 -12.27
CA ALA A 986 5.00 -31.71 -13.72
C ALA A 986 4.17 -32.90 -14.19
N SER A 987 2.99 -33.09 -13.61
CA SER A 987 2.04 -34.11 -14.02
C SER A 987 1.38 -33.75 -15.36
N THR A 988 1.43 -34.69 -16.28
CA THR A 988 0.59 -34.68 -17.49
C THR A 988 -0.66 -35.52 -17.20
N VAL A 989 -1.84 -35.09 -17.63
CA VAL A 989 -3.11 -35.74 -17.27
C VAL A 989 -3.13 -37.20 -17.74
N MET A 990 -3.28 -38.16 -16.82
CA MET A 990 -3.38 -39.58 -17.14
C MET A 990 -4.80 -39.89 -17.64
N ALA A 991 -4.90 -40.55 -18.80
CA ALA A 991 -6.11 -41.31 -19.10
C ALA A 991 -6.19 -42.51 -18.18
N ARG A 992 -7.18 -42.51 -17.29
CA ARG A 992 -7.56 -43.66 -16.48
C ARG A 992 -8.82 -44.27 -17.07
N THR A 993 -8.64 -45.31 -17.86
CA THR A 993 -9.72 -46.18 -18.31
C THR A 993 -9.87 -47.35 -17.34
N VAL A 994 -11.04 -47.50 -16.73
CA VAL A 994 -11.40 -48.71 -15.98
C VAL A 994 -12.48 -49.43 -16.75
N GLU A 995 -12.14 -50.62 -17.23
CA GLU A 995 -13.06 -51.47 -17.95
C GLU A 995 -13.80 -52.41 -17.00
N PHE A 996 -15.08 -52.64 -17.29
CA PHE A 996 -15.89 -53.66 -16.65
C PHE A 996 -16.72 -54.39 -17.71
N ASN A 997 -17.06 -55.65 -17.44
CA ASN A 997 -17.95 -56.40 -18.32
C ASN A 997 -19.36 -56.39 -17.74
N PRO A 998 -20.32 -55.69 -18.38
CA PRO A 998 -21.67 -55.51 -17.81
C PRO A 998 -22.50 -56.79 -17.83
N THR A 999 -22.10 -57.81 -18.60
CA THR A 999 -22.78 -59.13 -18.63
C THR A 999 -22.33 -60.06 -17.50
N THR A 1000 -21.31 -59.67 -16.75
CA THR A 1000 -20.82 -60.45 -15.60
C THR A 1000 -21.74 -60.23 -14.41
N SER A 1001 -22.26 -61.33 -13.85
CA SER A 1001 -23.15 -61.30 -12.69
C SER A 1001 -22.50 -60.55 -11.53
N GLY A 1002 -23.20 -59.54 -11.00
CA GLY A 1002 -22.77 -58.75 -9.83
C GLY A 1002 -21.91 -57.52 -10.14
N ILE A 1003 -21.63 -57.22 -11.41
CA ILE A 1003 -20.89 -56.00 -11.80
C ILE A 1003 -21.81 -54.79 -11.94
N VAL A 1004 -22.92 -54.93 -12.65
CA VAL A 1004 -23.96 -53.90 -12.72
C VAL A 1004 -25.06 -54.28 -11.73
N ASP A 1005 -25.28 -53.46 -10.72
CA ASP A 1005 -26.32 -53.65 -9.71
C ASP A 1005 -27.37 -52.54 -9.83
N ALA A 1006 -28.44 -52.87 -10.55
CA ALA A 1006 -29.58 -51.98 -10.75
C ALA A 1006 -30.49 -51.85 -9.50
N GLU A 1007 -30.40 -52.76 -8.51
CA GLU A 1007 -31.14 -52.59 -7.25
C GLU A 1007 -30.49 -51.52 -6.36
N ASN A 1008 -29.18 -51.28 -6.51
CA ASN A 1008 -28.40 -50.34 -5.71
C ASN A 1008 -27.87 -49.12 -6.48
N ASP A 1009 -28.20 -48.98 -7.77
CA ASP A 1009 -27.69 -47.95 -8.69
C ASP A 1009 -26.15 -47.87 -8.69
N SER A 1010 -25.47 -49.01 -8.68
CA SER A 1010 -24.01 -49.09 -8.58
C SER A 1010 -23.37 -50.00 -9.64
N ILE A 1011 -22.10 -49.72 -9.93
CA ILE A 1011 -21.26 -50.55 -10.79
C ILE A 1011 -19.98 -50.89 -10.03
N ASP A 1012 -19.68 -52.18 -9.86
CA ASP A 1012 -18.42 -52.65 -9.27
C ASP A 1012 -17.28 -52.49 -10.28
N LEU A 1013 -16.32 -51.62 -9.96
CA LEU A 1013 -15.16 -51.31 -10.78
C LEU A 1013 -13.95 -52.21 -10.47
N GLY A 1014 -14.07 -53.11 -9.49
CA GLY A 1014 -13.02 -54.03 -9.06
C GLY A 1014 -11.92 -53.35 -8.24
N ALA A 1015 -11.16 -54.15 -7.49
CA ALA A 1015 -10.11 -53.62 -6.61
C ALA A 1015 -8.99 -52.92 -7.39
N GLY A 1016 -8.60 -51.72 -6.98
CA GLY A 1016 -7.53 -50.95 -7.62
C GLY A 1016 -7.98 -50.06 -8.79
N HIS A 1017 -9.29 -49.80 -8.94
CA HIS A 1017 -9.87 -48.90 -9.96
C HIS A 1017 -9.34 -47.45 -9.90
N GLY A 1018 -8.77 -47.01 -8.77
CA GLY A 1018 -8.12 -45.70 -8.63
C GLY A 1018 -9.06 -44.50 -8.47
N PHE A 1019 -10.33 -44.59 -8.90
CA PHE A 1019 -11.33 -43.53 -8.70
C PHE A 1019 -11.59 -43.14 -7.23
N SER A 1020 -11.78 -41.85 -6.99
CA SER A 1020 -12.23 -41.28 -5.71
C SER A 1020 -13.58 -40.58 -5.87
N THR A 1021 -14.34 -40.46 -4.77
CA THR A 1021 -15.60 -39.70 -4.77
C THR A 1021 -15.38 -38.27 -5.25
N GLY A 1022 -16.16 -37.83 -6.23
CA GLY A 1022 -16.06 -36.52 -6.89
C GLY A 1022 -15.31 -36.54 -8.22
N ASP A 1023 -14.71 -37.66 -8.64
CA ASP A 1023 -14.01 -37.75 -9.93
C ASP A 1023 -15.00 -37.69 -11.10
N LYS A 1024 -14.67 -36.86 -12.12
CA LYS A 1024 -15.40 -36.82 -13.39
C LYS A 1024 -14.97 -37.99 -14.27
N VAL A 1025 -15.93 -38.78 -14.76
CA VAL A 1025 -15.72 -39.93 -15.64
C VAL A 1025 -16.62 -39.82 -16.88
N ILE A 1026 -16.18 -40.36 -18.01
CA ILE A 1026 -16.93 -40.48 -19.25
C ILE A 1026 -17.26 -41.96 -19.44
N TYR A 1027 -18.53 -42.28 -19.59
CA TYR A 1027 -18.94 -43.66 -19.84
C TYR A 1027 -18.70 -44.04 -21.31
N ARG A 1028 -18.11 -45.21 -21.53
CA ARG A 1028 -17.90 -45.80 -22.86
C ARG A 1028 -18.45 -47.21 -22.94
N LYS A 1029 -18.97 -47.59 -24.11
CA LYS A 1029 -19.30 -48.99 -24.44
C LYS A 1029 -18.45 -49.52 -25.61
N ASP A 1030 -18.38 -50.83 -25.77
CA ASP A 1030 -17.81 -51.40 -26.98
C ASP A 1030 -18.69 -51.09 -28.22
N PRO A 1031 -18.10 -50.93 -29.43
CA PRO A 1031 -18.85 -50.58 -30.64
C PRO A 1031 -20.01 -51.52 -30.98
N GLY A 1032 -19.94 -52.80 -30.58
CA GLY A 1032 -20.97 -53.82 -30.81
C GLY A 1032 -21.96 -54.05 -29.67
N GLY A 1033 -21.71 -53.46 -28.50
CA GLY A 1033 -22.52 -53.61 -27.29
C GLY A 1033 -23.73 -52.68 -27.22
N THR A 1034 -24.64 -52.95 -26.28
CA THR A 1034 -25.79 -52.10 -25.94
C THR A 1034 -25.53 -51.40 -24.61
N LEU A 1035 -26.03 -50.17 -24.44
CA LEU A 1035 -25.81 -49.37 -23.23
C LEU A 1035 -26.25 -50.09 -21.94
N VAL A 1036 -25.56 -49.78 -20.83
CA VAL A 1036 -26.12 -49.98 -19.49
C VAL A 1036 -27.27 -49.00 -19.36
N ASP A 1037 -28.44 -49.53 -18.99
CA ASP A 1037 -29.67 -48.76 -18.90
C ASP A 1037 -29.50 -47.61 -17.89
N GLY A 1038 -29.88 -46.39 -18.28
CA GLY A 1038 -29.60 -45.17 -17.51
C GLY A 1038 -28.29 -44.44 -17.88
N LEU A 1039 -27.38 -45.07 -18.64
CA LEU A 1039 -26.13 -44.46 -19.10
C LEU A 1039 -26.11 -44.20 -20.61
N GLU A 1040 -25.59 -43.04 -20.97
CA GLU A 1040 -25.32 -42.60 -22.35
C GLU A 1040 -23.82 -42.67 -22.66
N ASP A 1041 -23.46 -43.24 -23.82
CA ASP A 1041 -22.09 -43.35 -24.33
C ASP A 1041 -21.52 -41.96 -24.63
N GLY A 1042 -20.29 -41.69 -24.18
CA GLY A 1042 -19.62 -40.38 -24.30
C GLY A 1042 -20.10 -39.32 -23.30
N LYS A 1043 -21.08 -39.61 -22.44
CA LYS A 1043 -21.56 -38.65 -21.44
C LYS A 1043 -20.68 -38.67 -20.18
N ALA A 1044 -20.45 -37.48 -19.63
CA ALA A 1044 -19.72 -37.31 -18.37
C ALA A 1044 -20.64 -37.47 -17.15
N TYR A 1045 -20.08 -38.06 -16.10
CA TYR A 1045 -20.69 -38.29 -14.79
C TYR A 1045 -19.67 -38.01 -13.69
N TYR A 1046 -20.13 -37.89 -12.45
CA TYR A 1046 -19.28 -37.80 -11.26
C TYR A 1046 -19.48 -39.03 -10.39
N VAL A 1047 -18.39 -39.70 -10.00
CA VAL A 1047 -18.48 -40.94 -9.22
C VAL A 1047 -18.57 -40.66 -7.72
N ARG A 1048 -19.38 -41.42 -7.00
CA ARG A 1048 -19.27 -41.60 -5.55
C ARG A 1048 -18.90 -43.05 -5.28
N MET A 1049 -17.80 -43.26 -4.58
CA MET A 1049 -17.27 -44.60 -4.30
C MET A 1049 -17.76 -45.11 -2.94
N ASP A 1050 -18.24 -46.36 -2.91
CA ASP A 1050 -18.44 -47.17 -1.70
C ASP A 1050 -17.63 -48.47 -1.83
N GLY A 1051 -16.41 -48.47 -1.32
CA GLY A 1051 -15.45 -49.53 -1.63
C GLY A 1051 -15.10 -49.55 -3.12
N ASN A 1052 -15.44 -50.65 -3.81
CA ASN A 1052 -15.22 -50.79 -5.26
C ASN A 1052 -16.46 -50.39 -6.08
N GLU A 1053 -17.60 -50.14 -5.44
CA GLU A 1053 -18.85 -49.80 -6.11
C GLU A 1053 -18.93 -48.31 -6.39
N ALA A 1054 -19.11 -47.95 -7.67
CA ALA A 1054 -19.29 -46.58 -8.11
C ALA A 1054 -20.76 -46.27 -8.37
N LYS A 1055 -21.27 -45.21 -7.74
CA LYS A 1055 -22.55 -44.57 -8.08
C LYS A 1055 -22.29 -43.31 -8.89
N LEU A 1056 -23.17 -43.00 -9.83
CA LEU A 1056 -22.95 -41.90 -10.78
C LEU A 1056 -23.89 -40.73 -10.53
N PHE A 1057 -23.37 -39.51 -10.61
CA PHE A 1057 -24.09 -38.26 -10.39
C PHE A 1057 -23.89 -37.29 -11.55
N ASP A 1058 -24.82 -36.35 -11.72
CA ASP A 1058 -24.79 -35.28 -12.72
C ASP A 1058 -23.78 -34.15 -12.40
N THR A 1059 -23.49 -33.89 -11.13
CA THR A 1059 -22.55 -32.85 -10.67
C THR A 1059 -21.61 -33.35 -9.58
N LYS A 1060 -20.44 -32.70 -9.46
CA LYS A 1060 -19.46 -33.00 -8.41
C LYS A 1060 -20.02 -32.82 -6.99
N ALA A 1061 -20.73 -31.72 -6.74
CA ALA A 1061 -21.31 -31.41 -5.44
C ALA A 1061 -22.33 -32.48 -5.01
N HIS A 1062 -23.10 -33.00 -5.96
CA HIS A 1062 -24.00 -34.11 -5.72
C HIS A 1062 -23.25 -35.40 -5.39
N ALA A 1063 -22.17 -35.75 -6.11
CA ALA A 1063 -21.35 -36.92 -5.80
C ALA A 1063 -20.68 -36.85 -4.41
N GLU A 1064 -20.27 -35.67 -3.95
CA GLU A 1064 -19.62 -35.48 -2.64
C GLU A 1064 -20.61 -35.38 -1.45
N GLY A 1065 -21.88 -35.08 -1.73
CA GLY A 1065 -22.93 -35.03 -0.72
C GLY A 1065 -23.26 -36.40 -0.10
N SER A 1066 -24.10 -36.41 0.94
CA SER A 1066 -24.63 -37.66 1.53
C SER A 1066 -26.02 -38.04 0.98
N GLY A 1067 -26.66 -37.14 0.21
CA GLY A 1067 -27.98 -37.33 -0.37
C GLY A 1067 -27.98 -38.08 -1.71
N THR A 1068 -29.16 -38.23 -2.30
CA THR A 1068 -29.41 -38.86 -3.61
C THR A 1068 -29.73 -37.85 -4.72
N ASP A 1069 -29.63 -36.55 -4.43
CA ASP A 1069 -29.86 -35.51 -5.44
C ASP A 1069 -28.87 -35.69 -6.58
N GLY A 1070 -29.35 -35.67 -7.82
CA GLY A 1070 -28.52 -35.87 -9.01
C GLY A 1070 -28.03 -37.30 -9.27
N LEU A 1071 -28.44 -38.30 -8.48
CA LEU A 1071 -28.06 -39.70 -8.68
C LEU A 1071 -28.66 -40.24 -9.99
N VAL A 1072 -27.83 -40.86 -10.82
CA VAL A 1072 -28.23 -41.52 -12.06
C VAL A 1072 -28.77 -42.91 -11.73
N ALA A 1073 -30.03 -43.16 -12.08
CA ALA A 1073 -30.66 -44.46 -11.92
C ALA A 1073 -30.14 -45.45 -12.97
N ILE A 1074 -29.67 -46.62 -12.52
CA ILE A 1074 -29.19 -47.70 -13.39
C ILE A 1074 -30.32 -48.73 -13.55
N GLY A 1075 -30.75 -48.99 -14.78
CA GLY A 1075 -31.90 -49.86 -15.06
C GLY A 1075 -31.57 -51.36 -15.16
N ASP A 1076 -32.59 -52.21 -14.96
CA ASP A 1076 -32.50 -53.69 -14.99
C ASP A 1076 -32.29 -54.29 -16.40
N THR A 1077 -32.27 -53.47 -17.45
CA THR A 1077 -32.09 -53.97 -18.81
C THR A 1077 -30.65 -54.41 -19.03
N ALA A 1078 -30.43 -55.72 -19.18
CA ALA A 1078 -29.10 -56.27 -19.38
C ALA A 1078 -28.41 -55.68 -20.63
N ALA A 1079 -27.35 -54.90 -20.40
CA ALA A 1079 -26.43 -54.48 -21.44
C ALA A 1079 -25.71 -55.69 -22.05
N THR A 1080 -25.47 -55.65 -23.36
CA THR A 1080 -24.64 -56.62 -24.07
C THR A 1080 -23.30 -55.98 -24.40
N GLY A 1081 -22.25 -56.79 -24.48
CA GLY A 1081 -20.90 -56.28 -24.65
C GLY A 1081 -19.95 -57.06 -23.76
N SER A 1082 -18.65 -56.97 -24.03
CA SER A 1082 -17.62 -57.58 -23.16
C SER A 1082 -16.70 -56.54 -22.53
N VAL A 1083 -16.75 -55.29 -23.02
CA VAL A 1083 -15.85 -54.21 -22.63
C VAL A 1083 -16.65 -52.91 -22.58
N HIS A 1084 -17.10 -52.56 -21.38
CA HIS A 1084 -17.61 -51.23 -21.08
C HIS A 1084 -16.60 -50.56 -20.16
N GLY A 1085 -16.65 -49.25 -19.99
CA GLY A 1085 -15.71 -48.62 -19.08
C GLY A 1085 -16.03 -47.19 -18.76
N PHE A 1086 -15.27 -46.69 -17.78
CA PHE A 1086 -15.21 -45.30 -17.43
C PHE A 1086 -13.83 -44.76 -17.75
N GLU A 1087 -13.79 -43.71 -18.54
CA GLU A 1087 -12.59 -42.95 -18.87
C GLU A 1087 -12.57 -41.68 -18.02
N ALA A 1088 -11.51 -41.44 -17.26
CA ALA A 1088 -11.25 -40.12 -16.68
C ALA A 1088 -9.89 -39.61 -17.12
N GLY A 1089 -9.84 -38.32 -17.46
CA GLY A 1089 -8.69 -37.72 -18.13
C GLY A 1089 -8.63 -38.16 -19.59
N GLY A 1090 -8.90 -37.25 -20.51
CA GLY A 1090 -8.55 -37.46 -21.92
C GLY A 1090 -7.04 -37.33 -22.07
N GLY A 1091 -6.33 -38.44 -22.02
CA GLY A 1091 -4.92 -38.51 -22.40
C GLY A 1091 -4.82 -38.85 -23.90
N PRO A 1092 -4.03 -38.12 -24.69
CA PRO A 1092 -3.94 -38.35 -26.13
C PRO A 1092 -3.15 -39.62 -26.48
N THR A 1093 -3.43 -40.21 -27.64
CA THR A 1093 -2.46 -41.03 -28.37
C THR A 1093 -1.35 -40.13 -28.91
N GLY A 1094 -0.16 -40.12 -28.27
CA GLY A 1094 0.95 -39.23 -28.62
C GLY A 1094 2.17 -39.31 -27.68
N THR A 1095 3.04 -38.29 -27.71
CA THR A 1095 4.26 -38.17 -26.88
C THR A 1095 4.05 -37.24 -25.68
N GLY A 1096 4.28 -37.72 -24.46
CA GLY A 1096 4.15 -36.94 -23.22
C GLY A 1096 5.45 -36.86 -22.41
N VAL A 1097 5.88 -35.64 -22.05
CA VAL A 1097 7.09 -35.38 -21.27
C VAL A 1097 6.75 -34.61 -19.99
N GLY A 1098 7.10 -35.15 -18.82
CA GLY A 1098 6.97 -34.48 -17.52
C GLY A 1098 8.32 -34.38 -16.83
N ILE A 1099 8.79 -33.18 -16.50
CA ILE A 1099 10.05 -32.96 -15.78
C ILE A 1099 9.81 -32.09 -14.54
N ALA A 1100 10.06 -32.65 -13.36
CA ALA A 1100 9.96 -31.92 -12.10
C ALA A 1100 11.31 -31.86 -11.38
N VAL A 1101 11.69 -30.67 -10.92
CA VAL A 1101 12.90 -30.45 -10.11
C VAL A 1101 12.54 -29.63 -8.87
N ALA A 1102 12.72 -30.21 -7.69
CA ALA A 1102 12.59 -29.50 -6.42
C ALA A 1102 13.93 -29.46 -5.69
N VAL A 1103 14.40 -28.27 -5.35
CA VAL A 1103 15.62 -28.04 -4.58
C VAL A 1103 15.28 -27.21 -3.35
N ASN A 1104 15.51 -27.75 -2.17
CA ASN A 1104 15.34 -27.05 -0.91
C ASN A 1104 16.69 -26.99 -0.18
N VAL A 1105 17.12 -25.80 0.20
CA VAL A 1105 18.34 -25.55 0.98
C VAL A 1105 17.99 -24.69 2.19
N GLY A 1106 18.00 -25.29 3.37
CA GLY A 1106 17.81 -24.61 4.64
C GLY A 1106 19.10 -24.55 5.44
N THR A 1107 19.48 -23.36 5.90
CA THR A 1107 20.58 -23.15 6.87
C THR A 1107 20.03 -22.45 8.10
N VAL A 1108 20.23 -23.06 9.27
CA VAL A 1108 19.79 -22.53 10.57
C VAL A 1108 20.99 -22.34 11.48
N THR A 1109 21.13 -21.13 12.01
CA THR A 1109 22.06 -20.80 13.09
C THR A 1109 21.29 -20.35 14.31
N ASN A 1110 21.53 -21.00 15.46
CA ASN A 1110 20.93 -20.69 16.74
C ASN A 1110 22.01 -20.66 17.82
N GLU A 1111 22.45 -19.47 18.23
CA GLU A 1111 23.61 -19.34 19.12
C GLU A 1111 23.35 -18.43 20.34
N ALA A 1112 23.53 -18.98 21.53
CA ALA A 1112 23.63 -18.23 22.78
C ALA A 1112 25.10 -18.24 23.25
N LEU A 1113 25.77 -17.09 23.17
CA LEU A 1113 27.23 -16.99 23.32
C LEU A 1113 27.63 -16.03 24.45
N LEU A 1114 28.31 -16.57 25.46
CA LEU A 1114 29.04 -15.77 26.43
C LEU A 1114 30.52 -15.69 26.00
N GLY A 1115 30.97 -14.49 25.63
CA GLY A 1115 32.36 -14.18 25.26
C GLY A 1115 33.35 -14.30 26.41
N ASP A 1116 34.62 -14.00 26.12
CA ASP A 1116 35.73 -13.99 27.09
C ASP A 1116 35.61 -12.81 28.07
N SER A 1117 34.66 -12.93 29.00
CA SER A 1117 34.18 -11.85 29.87
C SER A 1117 34.04 -12.30 31.31
N THR A 1118 34.05 -11.34 32.24
CA THR A 1118 33.86 -11.58 33.67
C THR A 1118 32.40 -11.35 34.04
N ILE A 1119 31.72 -12.42 34.46
CA ILE A 1119 30.31 -12.42 34.86
C ILE A 1119 30.20 -12.62 36.37
N THR A 1120 29.39 -11.78 37.02
CA THR A 1120 28.97 -11.93 38.42
C THR A 1120 27.45 -11.92 38.49
N ALA A 1121 26.82 -13.02 38.85
CA ALA A 1121 25.36 -13.14 38.87
C ALA A 1121 24.90 -14.03 40.02
N ASP A 1122 23.60 -14.05 40.35
CA ASP A 1122 23.05 -15.06 41.26
C ASP A 1122 22.81 -16.39 40.53
N GLY A 1123 22.45 -16.34 39.25
CA GLY A 1123 22.32 -17.50 38.36
C GLY A 1123 22.67 -17.15 36.91
N LEU A 1124 22.98 -18.17 36.10
CA LEU A 1124 23.29 -18.03 34.68
C LEU A 1124 22.47 -19.02 33.86
N VAL A 1125 21.70 -18.52 32.89
CA VAL A 1125 20.91 -19.33 31.96
C VAL A 1125 21.41 -19.09 30.53
N LEU A 1126 21.88 -20.15 29.86
CA LEU A 1126 22.34 -20.09 28.45
C LEU A 1126 21.61 -21.12 27.60
N HIS A 1127 20.61 -20.69 26.84
CA HIS A 1127 19.78 -21.60 26.04
C HIS A 1127 19.84 -21.27 24.54
N ALA A 1128 20.09 -22.30 23.72
CA ALA A 1128 19.86 -22.28 22.28
C ALA A 1128 18.80 -23.34 21.97
N SER A 1129 17.54 -22.92 21.82
CA SER A 1129 16.37 -23.82 21.72
C SER A 1129 15.55 -23.60 20.45
N VAL A 1130 14.68 -24.55 20.12
CA VAL A 1130 13.64 -24.38 19.10
C VAL A 1130 12.35 -23.93 19.80
N PRO A 1131 11.78 -22.76 19.48
CA PRO A 1131 10.51 -22.33 20.04
C PRO A 1131 9.35 -23.16 19.46
N MET A 1132 8.25 -23.24 20.21
CA MET A 1132 7.01 -23.82 19.69
C MET A 1132 6.39 -22.87 18.67
N ALA A 1133 6.30 -23.30 17.41
CA ALA A 1133 5.65 -22.57 16.33
C ALA A 1133 4.79 -23.55 15.51
N GLY A 1134 3.57 -23.15 15.14
CA GLY A 1134 2.66 -24.02 14.36
C GLY A 1134 2.26 -25.33 15.04
N GLY A 1135 2.42 -25.45 16.37
CA GLY A 1135 2.13 -26.67 17.12
C GLY A 1135 3.27 -27.71 17.15
N ASN A 1136 4.45 -27.39 16.62
CA ASN A 1136 5.63 -28.27 16.62
C ASN A 1136 6.89 -27.56 17.17
N GLN A 1137 7.88 -28.34 17.59
CA GLN A 1137 9.17 -27.90 18.13
C GLN A 1137 10.35 -28.47 17.32
N LEU A 1138 10.25 -28.40 15.99
CA LEU A 1138 11.22 -28.96 15.04
C LEU A 1138 11.45 -27.97 13.89
N HIS A 1139 12.63 -28.03 13.28
CA HIS A 1139 12.85 -27.46 11.95
C HIS A 1139 12.35 -28.45 10.89
N ALA A 1140 11.46 -28.03 9.98
CA ALA A 1140 10.95 -28.88 8.91
C ALA A 1140 11.56 -28.49 7.55
N PHE A 1141 12.23 -29.44 6.90
CA PHE A 1141 12.78 -29.25 5.55
C PHE A 1141 12.26 -30.35 4.61
N SER A 1142 11.61 -29.97 3.51
CA SER A 1142 11.10 -30.92 2.51
C SER A 1142 11.43 -30.49 1.08
N ALA A 1143 11.61 -31.48 0.21
CA ALA A 1143 11.63 -31.28 -1.23
C ALA A 1143 10.83 -32.42 -1.88
N GLU A 1144 9.88 -32.09 -2.74
CA GLU A 1144 9.02 -33.05 -3.43
C GLU A 1144 8.99 -32.73 -4.92
N ALA A 1145 9.25 -33.73 -5.75
CA ALA A 1145 9.20 -33.60 -7.21
C ALA A 1145 8.34 -34.73 -7.77
N THR A 1146 7.26 -34.37 -8.45
CA THR A 1146 6.29 -35.28 -9.07
C THR A 1146 6.30 -35.04 -10.57
N SER A 1147 6.49 -36.09 -11.37
CA SER A 1147 6.37 -36.00 -12.82
C SER A 1147 5.45 -37.09 -13.36
N GLY A 1148 4.74 -36.76 -14.43
CA GLY A 1148 3.85 -37.69 -15.12
C GLY A 1148 4.10 -37.68 -16.63
N SER A 1149 3.88 -38.82 -17.27
CA SER A 1149 3.84 -38.94 -18.73
C SER A 1149 2.51 -39.56 -19.16
N SER A 1150 1.78 -38.92 -20.06
CA SER A 1150 0.46 -39.35 -20.52
C SER A 1150 0.41 -39.87 -21.96
N GLY A 1151 1.55 -40.02 -22.64
CA GLY A 1151 1.58 -40.44 -24.04
C GLY A 1151 1.26 -41.93 -24.24
N ALA A 1152 0.31 -42.25 -25.14
CA ALA A 1152 0.08 -43.65 -25.55
C ALA A 1152 1.23 -44.24 -26.39
N ASP A 1153 2.05 -43.40 -27.04
CA ASP A 1153 3.16 -43.84 -27.90
C ASP A 1153 4.51 -43.77 -27.18
N THR A 1154 4.91 -42.58 -26.71
CA THR A 1154 6.14 -42.42 -25.91
C THR A 1154 5.93 -41.49 -24.71
N GLY A 1155 6.24 -42.00 -23.51
CA GLY A 1155 6.17 -41.25 -22.25
C GLY A 1155 7.55 -41.08 -21.62
N VAL A 1156 7.95 -39.84 -21.30
CA VAL A 1156 9.19 -39.54 -20.59
C VAL A 1156 8.87 -38.76 -19.33
N ALA A 1157 9.08 -39.36 -18.15
CA ALA A 1157 8.94 -38.70 -16.87
C ALA A 1157 10.29 -38.65 -16.14
N GLY A 1158 10.67 -37.47 -15.63
CA GLY A 1158 11.88 -37.26 -14.82
C GLY A 1158 11.55 -36.43 -13.58
N ALA A 1159 11.96 -36.90 -12.41
CA ALA A 1159 11.80 -36.17 -11.16
C ALA A 1159 13.12 -36.13 -10.38
N LEU A 1160 13.50 -34.95 -9.86
CA LEU A 1160 14.65 -34.77 -8.99
C LEU A 1160 14.25 -33.91 -7.78
N ALA A 1161 14.30 -34.50 -6.59
CA ALA A 1161 14.15 -33.78 -5.34
C ALA A 1161 15.49 -33.78 -4.56
N ILE A 1162 15.99 -32.58 -4.23
CA ILE A 1162 17.19 -32.38 -3.41
C ILE A 1162 16.78 -31.57 -2.19
N ASN A 1163 16.99 -32.13 -1.00
CA ASN A 1163 16.74 -31.45 0.26
C ASN A 1163 18.02 -31.40 1.10
N VAL A 1164 18.50 -30.20 1.41
CA VAL A 1164 19.70 -29.96 2.22
C VAL A 1164 19.32 -29.10 3.43
N GLY A 1165 19.24 -29.72 4.60
CA GLY A 1165 19.06 -29.02 5.87
C GLY A 1165 20.36 -28.99 6.66
N LEU A 1166 20.86 -27.80 6.98
CA LEU A 1166 22.01 -27.56 7.85
C LEU A 1166 21.52 -26.83 9.10
N SER A 1167 21.70 -27.41 10.28
CA SER A 1167 21.34 -26.75 11.55
C SER A 1167 22.52 -26.77 12.50
N ARG A 1168 22.82 -25.59 13.06
CA ARG A 1168 23.80 -25.41 14.12
C ARG A 1168 23.13 -24.72 15.31
N SER A 1169 22.98 -25.47 16.39
CA SER A 1169 22.54 -24.94 17.69
C SER A 1169 23.69 -25.02 18.70
N ALA A 1170 24.03 -23.90 19.34
CA ALA A 1170 25.10 -23.83 20.32
C ALA A 1170 24.80 -22.85 21.45
N ALA A 1171 24.81 -23.35 22.69
CA ALA A 1171 24.93 -22.54 23.89
C ALA A 1171 26.37 -22.69 24.41
N ARG A 1172 27.16 -21.60 24.47
CA ARG A 1172 28.59 -21.68 24.78
C ARG A 1172 29.06 -20.57 25.70
N ILE A 1173 29.84 -20.96 26.70
CA ILE A 1173 30.70 -20.09 27.50
C ILE A 1173 32.12 -20.20 26.92
N ALA A 1174 32.75 -19.06 26.60
CA ALA A 1174 34.11 -19.04 26.07
C ALA A 1174 35.15 -19.55 27.08
N ASP A 1175 36.24 -20.15 26.61
CA ASP A 1175 37.27 -20.78 27.47
C ASP A 1175 37.94 -19.82 28.46
N GLY A 1176 38.01 -18.51 28.13
CA GLY A 1176 38.57 -17.47 28.99
C GLY A 1176 37.57 -16.81 29.94
N ALA A 1177 36.26 -17.07 29.76
CA ALA A 1177 35.23 -16.44 30.57
C ALA A 1177 35.35 -16.82 32.06
N THR A 1178 35.16 -15.84 32.94
CA THR A 1178 35.14 -16.04 34.38
C THR A 1178 33.72 -15.83 34.90
N VAL A 1179 33.06 -16.88 35.39
CA VAL A 1179 31.69 -16.80 35.94
C VAL A 1179 31.73 -17.00 37.46
N THR A 1180 31.28 -16.00 38.20
CA THR A 1180 31.14 -16.02 39.66
C THR A 1180 29.66 -15.98 40.03
N LEU A 1181 29.21 -16.97 40.84
CA LEU A 1181 27.85 -17.01 41.35
C LEU A 1181 27.79 -16.60 42.83
N ASN A 1182 26.99 -15.58 43.16
CA ASN A 1182 26.93 -14.98 44.50
C ASN A 1182 26.03 -15.75 45.48
N ALA A 1183 25.02 -16.47 44.97
CA ALA A 1183 24.09 -17.30 45.73
C ALA A 1183 24.31 -18.81 45.48
N ALA A 1184 23.47 -19.67 46.06
CA ALA A 1184 23.40 -21.09 45.69
C ALA A 1184 22.74 -21.33 44.31
N GLY A 1185 22.80 -20.34 43.41
CA GLY A 1185 22.15 -20.42 42.11
C GLY A 1185 22.86 -21.36 41.16
N ASN A 1186 22.13 -21.76 40.13
CA ASN A 1186 22.57 -22.76 39.17
C ASN A 1186 23.05 -22.10 37.88
N VAL A 1187 23.97 -22.78 37.20
CA VAL A 1187 24.20 -22.59 35.77
C VAL A 1187 23.36 -23.63 35.04
N SER A 1188 22.50 -23.19 34.12
CA SER A 1188 21.63 -24.08 33.30
C SER A 1188 21.83 -23.87 31.81
#